data_AF-A0A1Y4RSQ3-F1
#
_entry.id   AF-A0A1Y4RSQ3-F1
#
_cell.length_a   1.000
_cell.length_b   1.000
_cell.length_c   1.000
_cell.angle_alpha   90.00
_cell.angle_beta   90.00
_cell.angle_gamma   90.00
#
_symmetry.space_group_name_H-M   'P 1'
#
loop_
_entity.id
_entity.type
_entity.pdbx_description
1 polymer ?
#
loop_
_entity_poly.entity_id
_entity_poly.type
_entity_poly.pdbx_seq_one_letter_code
_entity_poly.pdbx_strand_id
1 'polypeptide(L)'
;MTPPKTPFSTRMSGSAKETERRVRALFGDHRRPALALMLAAAGLIALCGALVSCQSTPPSVGLTMDTQYYDALGNYVEIPAFTMSSGDLPAGAQTANDALAVLKSQYQAVMDTPYNQVGDNRCVLYPTVTERYDSMVFYLDSSSSGNDSDVYTLTYDRLEDRLVELSEALALAGTTEAELCRGAEAFLDSTLDGEYALAARDAAVTGFRLQADGGADFYLTCLVDDADPNQDAFDGWQHLLVCSDGTYTHYNCHAGSTDSNALLVPAEELTTLDDPLWYQWGPADGEPEGGFALTHIPEEVEAQAQAYLEEQGYHNPPDQILLYAAFPDLSGLSWAEGWDGYDAVETYRVLYTVPDTTAAAHLVFLRKGEDYTYLGAFSDNEYLVEPTCLASVGPYNARVRAVLLEAGVLTDLPDTAAMLQDAPMPQSARSVLLTFYYDQQGASNWGAPVFFADTPPLSVPEGSLRIDRTEFVEFCFLYEAQGVSYLVEKSRYENGAWTSLEPTQVLLRLQMDESFSTVSAEGAPSENSSNALLGQAYQLVDGEVAFWRLGYPIPAGPGASGIRFMIDLPYGRIPLEDRTPSSEGYAWYRLEWSDFFAVCSMSETDFHSLDDVDTYSIESLSTTRADIVTTRGIGIGSTRAEVEAAYGDQLYDTPYWDNAGDDITNIYDKTDDYLWYCRRSDGWGAAILFYFTDDAVSCITLINHNA
;
A
#
# COMPACT_ATOMS: atom_id res chain seq x y z
N MET A 1 -67.38 -15.20 -25.05
CA MET A 1 -68.74 -14.81 -24.60
C MET A 1 -69.48 -16.06 -24.13
N THR A 2 -69.91 -16.01 -22.86
CA THR A 2 -70.97 -16.78 -22.16
C THR A 2 -70.76 -18.27 -21.79
N PRO A 3 -71.01 -18.68 -20.51
CA PRO A 3 -70.32 -19.79 -19.82
C PRO A 3 -71.22 -21.03 -19.54
N PRO A 4 -70.66 -22.14 -18.98
CA PRO A 4 -71.27 -23.47 -19.02
C PRO A 4 -72.18 -23.80 -17.81
N LYS A 5 -73.08 -24.77 -18.00
CA LYS A 5 -73.96 -25.31 -16.96
C LYS A 5 -73.31 -26.54 -16.30
N THR A 6 -73.01 -26.46 -15.02
CA THR A 6 -72.48 -27.56 -14.18
C THR A 6 -73.57 -28.16 -13.28
N PRO A 7 -73.44 -29.43 -12.85
CA PRO A 7 -74.52 -30.21 -12.23
C PRO A 7 -74.72 -29.94 -10.72
N PHE A 8 -74.27 -28.80 -10.21
CA PHE A 8 -74.27 -28.48 -8.77
C PHE A 8 -75.36 -27.50 -8.33
N SER A 9 -76.51 -27.45 -9.02
CA SER A 9 -77.67 -26.69 -8.53
C SER A 9 -78.53 -27.53 -7.60
N THR A 10 -78.25 -27.50 -6.31
CA THR A 10 -79.14 -28.02 -5.26
C THR A 10 -80.30 -27.06 -5.02
N ARG A 11 -81.54 -27.47 -5.34
CA ARG A 11 -82.76 -26.82 -4.84
C ARG A 11 -83.02 -27.28 -3.41
N MET A 12 -83.02 -26.35 -2.45
CA MET A 12 -83.50 -26.60 -1.10
C MET A 12 -85.02 -26.48 -1.06
N SER A 13 -85.73 -27.58 -0.78
CA SER A 13 -87.05 -27.51 -0.13
C SER A 13 -87.42 -28.86 0.51
N GLY A 14 -87.78 -28.85 1.80
CA GLY A 14 -88.56 -29.94 2.42
C GLY A 14 -88.04 -30.55 3.73
N SER A 15 -88.51 -30.01 4.87
CA SER A 15 -88.75 -30.67 6.18
C SER A 15 -87.59 -31.17 7.06
N ALA A 16 -87.47 -30.57 8.26
CA ALA A 16 -86.54 -30.94 9.34
C ALA A 16 -86.63 -32.40 9.83
N LYS A 17 -87.74 -33.10 9.58
CA LYS A 17 -87.89 -34.52 9.95
C LYS A 17 -87.10 -35.48 9.05
N GLU A 18 -86.74 -35.08 7.83
CA GLU A 18 -85.96 -35.93 6.94
C GLU A 18 -84.46 -35.86 7.24
N THR A 19 -83.99 -34.69 7.68
CA THR A 19 -82.61 -34.51 8.18
C THR A 19 -82.37 -35.30 9.47
N GLU A 20 -83.32 -35.32 10.41
CA GLU A 20 -83.18 -36.06 11.67
C GLU A 20 -83.09 -37.59 11.46
N ARG A 21 -83.85 -38.16 10.51
CA ARG A 21 -83.79 -39.60 10.19
C ARG A 21 -82.48 -40.02 9.53
N ARG A 22 -81.89 -39.16 8.67
CA ARG A 22 -80.60 -39.45 8.02
C ARG A 22 -79.44 -39.38 9.02
N VAL A 23 -79.49 -38.44 9.97
CA VAL A 23 -78.49 -38.36 11.05
C VAL A 23 -78.59 -39.57 11.98
N ARG A 24 -79.81 -40.01 12.35
CA ARG A 24 -79.98 -41.18 13.22
C ARG A 24 -79.58 -42.50 12.55
N ALA A 25 -79.65 -42.60 11.23
CA ALA A 25 -79.15 -43.76 10.46
C ALA A 25 -77.62 -43.83 10.38
N LEU A 26 -76.91 -42.70 10.53
CA LEU A 26 -75.44 -42.63 10.53
C LEU A 26 -74.80 -43.11 11.84
N PHE A 27 -75.56 -43.15 12.94
CA PHE A 27 -75.08 -43.58 14.26
C PHE A 27 -75.62 -44.95 14.70
N GLY A 28 -76.13 -45.75 13.76
CA GLY A 28 -76.56 -47.13 14.01
C GLY A 28 -75.39 -48.06 14.28
N ASP A 29 -75.50 -48.84 15.35
CA ASP A 29 -74.47 -49.69 15.93
C ASP A 29 -74.08 -50.84 14.97
N HIS A 30 -72.97 -50.68 14.25
CA HIS A 30 -72.35 -51.74 13.46
C HIS A 30 -70.94 -52.00 13.99
N ARG A 31 -70.79 -53.17 14.62
CA ARG A 31 -69.50 -53.74 15.06
C ARG A 31 -68.47 -53.60 13.94
N ARG A 32 -67.43 -52.80 14.17
CA ARG A 32 -66.45 -52.37 13.15
C ARG A 32 -65.28 -53.36 13.04
N PRO A 33 -65.08 -54.08 11.92
CA PRO A 33 -63.76 -54.63 11.56
C PRO A 33 -62.82 -53.53 11.02
N ALA A 34 -63.33 -52.31 10.83
CA ALA A 34 -62.60 -51.19 10.23
C ALA A 34 -61.61 -50.51 11.17
N LEU A 35 -61.76 -50.62 12.50
CA LEU A 35 -60.85 -49.93 13.43
C LEU A 35 -59.47 -50.60 13.45
N ALA A 36 -59.41 -51.94 13.42
CA ALA A 36 -58.15 -52.67 13.36
C ALA A 36 -57.42 -52.44 12.03
N LEU A 37 -58.15 -52.34 10.92
CA LEU A 37 -57.60 -52.04 9.59
C LEU A 37 -57.10 -50.59 9.50
N MET A 38 -57.82 -49.62 10.09
CA MET A 38 -57.35 -48.24 10.17
C MET A 38 -56.14 -48.07 11.10
N LEU A 39 -56.09 -48.79 12.22
CA LEU A 39 -54.91 -48.79 13.10
C LEU A 39 -53.70 -49.47 12.45
N ALA A 40 -53.91 -50.54 11.68
CA ALA A 40 -52.84 -51.19 10.91
C ALA A 40 -52.33 -50.29 9.77
N ALA A 41 -53.23 -49.60 9.06
CA ALA A 41 -52.87 -48.63 8.03
C ALA A 41 -52.16 -47.40 8.61
N ALA A 42 -52.64 -46.86 9.75
CA ALA A 42 -51.98 -45.78 10.46
C ALA A 42 -50.61 -46.21 11.01
N GLY A 43 -50.48 -47.45 11.49
CA GLY A 43 -49.21 -48.03 11.89
C GLY A 43 -48.23 -48.18 10.72
N LEU A 44 -48.71 -48.63 9.56
CA LEU A 44 -47.91 -48.69 8.32
C LEU A 44 -47.51 -47.28 7.84
N ILE A 45 -48.41 -46.30 7.88
CA ILE A 45 -48.11 -44.90 7.51
C ILE A 45 -47.13 -44.28 8.51
N ALA A 46 -47.27 -44.55 9.81
CA ALA A 46 -46.33 -44.09 10.83
C ALA A 46 -44.95 -44.78 10.72
N LEU A 47 -44.91 -46.07 10.35
CA LEU A 47 -43.67 -46.80 10.06
C LEU A 47 -43.01 -46.32 8.76
N CYS A 48 -43.79 -46.00 7.73
CA CYS A 48 -43.30 -45.37 6.50
C CYS A 48 -42.81 -43.93 6.76
N GLY A 49 -43.49 -43.17 7.63
CA GLY A 49 -43.06 -41.84 8.07
C GLY A 49 -41.80 -41.88 8.93
N ALA A 50 -41.63 -42.91 9.77
CA ALA A 50 -40.40 -43.14 10.54
C ALA A 50 -39.23 -43.60 9.66
N LEU A 51 -39.48 -44.33 8.56
CA LEU A 51 -38.46 -44.70 7.57
C LEU A 51 -37.99 -43.50 6.74
N VAL A 52 -38.88 -42.56 6.42
CA VAL A 52 -38.53 -41.29 5.75
C VAL A 52 -37.85 -40.32 6.73
N SER A 53 -38.21 -40.35 8.02
CA SER A 53 -37.59 -39.51 9.07
C SER A 53 -36.22 -40.01 9.55
N CYS A 54 -35.79 -41.22 9.16
CA CYS A 54 -34.47 -41.78 9.50
C CYS A 54 -33.46 -41.72 8.34
N GLN A 55 -33.74 -40.94 7.28
CA GLN A 55 -32.67 -40.53 6.39
C GLN A 55 -31.88 -39.44 7.10
N SER A 56 -30.78 -39.83 7.76
CA SER A 56 -29.69 -38.90 8.04
C SER A 56 -29.33 -38.24 6.71
N THR A 57 -29.54 -36.92 6.62
CA THR A 57 -29.17 -36.13 5.44
C THR A 57 -27.76 -36.53 5.04
N PRO A 58 -27.51 -36.90 3.77
CA PRO A 58 -26.15 -37.17 3.32
C PRO A 58 -25.29 -35.97 3.71
N PRO A 59 -24.07 -36.20 4.22
CA PRO A 59 -23.21 -35.09 4.57
C PRO A 59 -23.03 -34.23 3.31
N SER A 60 -23.43 -32.96 3.41
CA SER A 60 -23.38 -31.98 2.34
C SER A 60 -22.44 -30.86 2.71
N VAL A 61 -21.70 -30.38 1.71
CA VAL A 61 -20.93 -29.14 1.78
C VAL A 61 -21.92 -27.97 1.76
N GLY A 62 -21.84 -27.10 2.76
CA GLY A 62 -22.58 -25.84 2.85
C GLY A 62 -21.65 -24.65 2.80
N LEU A 63 -22.22 -23.46 2.58
CA LEU A 63 -21.52 -22.17 2.64
C LEU A 63 -22.04 -21.40 3.85
N THR A 64 -21.14 -20.87 4.68
CA THR A 64 -21.47 -20.00 5.82
C THR A 64 -20.51 -18.83 5.84
N MET A 65 -20.86 -17.74 6.52
CA MET A 65 -19.90 -16.68 6.78
C MET A 65 -18.83 -17.16 7.77
N ASP A 66 -17.56 -16.99 7.40
CA ASP A 66 -16.42 -17.14 8.32
C ASP A 66 -16.06 -15.78 8.92
N THR A 67 -16.07 -14.74 8.09
CA THR A 67 -15.74 -13.37 8.46
C THR A 67 -16.78 -12.42 7.88
N GLN A 68 -17.38 -11.62 8.76
CA GLN A 68 -18.23 -10.51 8.37
C GLN A 68 -17.91 -9.32 9.28
N TYR A 69 -17.43 -8.23 8.69
CA TYR A 69 -17.00 -7.03 9.41
C TYR A 69 -17.40 -5.77 8.66
N TYR A 70 -17.99 -4.81 9.38
CA TYR A 70 -18.38 -3.51 8.85
C TYR A 70 -18.09 -2.42 9.89
N ASP A 71 -17.40 -1.35 9.49
CA ASP A 71 -17.21 -0.18 10.33
C ASP A 71 -17.60 1.14 9.66
N ALA A 72 -17.66 2.18 10.49
CA ALA A 72 -18.01 3.52 10.06
C ALA A 72 -16.87 4.26 9.32
N LEU A 73 -15.72 3.60 9.13
CA LEU A 73 -14.64 4.07 8.25
C LEU A 73 -14.81 3.55 6.82
N GLY A 74 -15.88 2.78 6.53
CA GLY A 74 -16.14 2.23 5.21
C GLY A 74 -15.44 0.90 4.92
N ASN A 75 -14.85 0.27 5.95
CA ASN A 75 -14.24 -1.06 5.81
C ASN A 75 -15.33 -2.13 5.85
N TYR A 76 -15.54 -2.83 4.74
CA TYR A 76 -16.54 -3.89 4.60
C TYR A 76 -15.86 -5.17 4.16
N VAL A 77 -15.86 -6.21 4.99
CA VAL A 77 -15.20 -7.49 4.71
C VAL A 77 -16.17 -8.63 4.88
N GLU A 78 -16.45 -9.35 3.80
CA GLU A 78 -17.36 -10.49 3.73
C GLU A 78 -16.65 -11.67 3.11
N ILE A 79 -16.23 -12.63 3.93
CA ILE A 79 -15.52 -13.83 3.45
C ILE A 79 -16.22 -15.07 4.00
N PRO A 80 -16.77 -15.92 3.11
CA PRO A 80 -17.42 -17.15 3.52
C PRO A 80 -16.41 -18.26 3.76
N ALA A 81 -16.89 -19.40 4.26
CA ALA A 81 -16.18 -20.66 4.25
C ALA A 81 -17.10 -21.82 3.89
N PHE A 82 -16.54 -22.80 3.19
CA PHE A 82 -17.17 -24.09 2.97
C PHE A 82 -17.10 -24.92 4.25
N THR A 83 -18.24 -25.46 4.66
CA THR A 83 -18.37 -26.29 5.86
C THR A 83 -19.01 -27.63 5.54
N MET A 84 -18.69 -28.65 6.34
CA MET A 84 -19.28 -29.97 6.20
C MET A 84 -20.26 -30.24 7.35
N SER A 85 -21.48 -30.63 7.01
CA SER A 85 -22.51 -30.99 8.01
C SER A 85 -22.11 -32.17 8.91
N SER A 86 -21.26 -33.08 8.43
CA SER A 86 -20.54 -34.06 9.26
C SER A 86 -19.37 -34.70 8.50
N GLY A 87 -18.25 -34.97 9.18
CA GLY A 87 -17.05 -35.55 8.58
C GLY A 87 -16.04 -34.50 8.12
N ASP A 88 -14.99 -34.96 7.44
CA ASP A 88 -13.96 -34.07 6.90
C ASP A 88 -14.45 -33.35 5.64
N LEU A 89 -13.97 -32.13 5.43
CA LEU A 89 -14.28 -31.36 4.23
C LEU A 89 -13.63 -32.02 3.00
N PRO A 90 -14.34 -32.13 1.87
CA PRO A 90 -13.77 -32.62 0.61
C PRO A 90 -12.57 -31.78 0.15
N ALA A 91 -11.68 -32.36 -0.65
CA ALA A 91 -10.38 -31.77 -0.99
C ALA A 91 -10.52 -30.52 -1.87
N GLY A 92 -11.50 -30.50 -2.77
CA GLY A 92 -11.79 -29.32 -3.58
C GLY A 92 -12.36 -28.17 -2.75
N ALA A 93 -13.31 -28.47 -1.88
CA ALA A 93 -13.85 -27.48 -0.93
C ALA A 93 -12.77 -26.97 0.05
N GLN A 94 -11.82 -27.82 0.45
CA GLN A 94 -10.66 -27.38 1.23
C GLN A 94 -9.75 -26.44 0.41
N THR A 95 -9.47 -26.77 -0.86
CA THR A 95 -8.73 -25.87 -1.77
C THR A 95 -9.43 -24.51 -1.90
N ALA A 96 -10.76 -24.50 -1.97
CA ALA A 96 -11.53 -23.26 -1.99
C ALA A 96 -11.37 -22.45 -0.69
N ASN A 97 -11.44 -23.11 0.47
CA ASN A 97 -11.17 -22.46 1.76
C ASN A 97 -9.74 -21.94 1.88
N ASP A 98 -8.75 -22.64 1.32
CA ASP A 98 -7.36 -22.19 1.32
C ASP A 98 -7.22 -20.89 0.50
N ALA A 99 -7.92 -20.78 -0.63
CA ALA A 99 -7.96 -19.55 -1.43
C ALA A 99 -8.70 -18.40 -0.71
N LEU A 100 -9.82 -18.70 -0.05
CA LEU A 100 -10.55 -17.72 0.78
C LEU A 100 -9.72 -17.27 2.00
N ALA A 101 -8.90 -18.15 2.56
CA ALA A 101 -7.97 -17.80 3.64
C ALA A 101 -6.87 -16.84 3.17
N VAL A 102 -6.38 -16.99 1.92
CA VAL A 102 -5.46 -16.01 1.31
C VAL A 102 -6.15 -14.66 1.15
N LEU A 103 -7.38 -14.62 0.63
CA LEU A 103 -8.16 -13.38 0.54
C LEU A 103 -8.36 -12.74 1.91
N LYS A 104 -8.73 -13.52 2.93
CA LYS A 104 -8.89 -13.04 4.31
C LYS A 104 -7.63 -12.44 4.88
N SER A 105 -6.46 -13.02 4.57
CA SER A 105 -5.19 -12.51 5.07
C SER A 105 -4.89 -11.08 4.61
N GLN A 106 -5.40 -10.65 3.46
CA GLN A 106 -5.23 -9.28 2.95
C GLN A 106 -5.94 -8.23 3.82
N TYR A 107 -7.03 -8.62 4.48
CA TYR A 107 -7.83 -7.74 5.34
C TYR A 107 -7.55 -7.95 6.84
N GLN A 108 -6.62 -8.84 7.20
CA GLN A 108 -6.37 -9.19 8.59
C GLN A 108 -5.86 -7.99 9.40
N ALA A 109 -5.02 -7.14 8.82
CA ALA A 109 -4.54 -5.92 9.49
C ALA A 109 -5.68 -4.92 9.78
N VAL A 110 -6.65 -4.82 8.87
CA VAL A 110 -7.88 -4.02 9.05
C VAL A 110 -8.71 -4.60 10.18
N MET A 111 -8.87 -5.91 10.27
CA MET A 111 -9.66 -6.52 11.33
C MET A 111 -8.96 -6.52 12.70
N ASP A 112 -7.63 -6.62 12.74
CA ASP A 112 -6.85 -6.64 13.98
C ASP A 112 -6.71 -5.24 14.60
N THR A 113 -6.61 -4.21 13.76
CA THR A 113 -6.42 -2.81 14.16
C THR A 113 -7.35 -1.87 13.37
N PRO A 114 -8.68 -2.01 13.49
CA PRO A 114 -9.63 -1.33 12.60
C PRO A 114 -9.58 0.19 12.70
N TYR A 115 -9.18 0.70 13.84
CA TYR A 115 -8.99 2.12 14.08
C TYR A 115 -7.71 2.66 13.42
N ASN A 116 -6.72 1.85 13.03
CA ASN A 116 -5.42 2.38 12.56
C ASN A 116 -5.15 2.06 11.09
N GLN A 117 -6.19 1.81 10.30
CA GLN A 117 -6.07 1.57 8.87
C GLN A 117 -6.85 2.62 8.08
N VAL A 118 -6.49 2.75 6.80
CA VAL A 118 -7.25 3.56 5.83
C VAL A 118 -8.70 3.07 5.84
N GLY A 119 -9.67 3.97 5.77
CA GLY A 119 -11.06 3.59 5.51
C GLY A 119 -11.23 2.98 4.11
N ASP A 120 -12.46 2.63 3.76
CA ASP A 120 -12.86 2.17 2.42
C ASP A 120 -12.17 0.87 1.92
N ASN A 121 -11.70 0.00 2.82
CA ASN A 121 -11.30 -1.35 2.41
C ASN A 121 -12.55 -2.21 2.18
N ARG A 122 -12.92 -2.47 0.91
CA ARG A 122 -14.09 -3.31 0.60
C ARG A 122 -13.68 -4.64 0.00
N CYS A 123 -14.20 -5.71 0.61
CA CYS A 123 -14.27 -7.07 0.11
C CYS A 123 -15.72 -7.52 0.29
N VAL A 124 -16.56 -7.25 -0.71
CA VAL A 124 -18.01 -7.48 -0.63
C VAL A 124 -18.41 -8.68 -1.47
N LEU A 125 -19.18 -9.60 -0.87
CA LEU A 125 -19.52 -10.89 -1.46
C LEU A 125 -20.86 -10.85 -2.20
N TYR A 126 -20.84 -11.40 -3.41
CA TYR A 126 -22.00 -11.71 -4.25
C TYR A 126 -22.06 -13.22 -4.51
N PRO A 127 -22.74 -14.01 -3.65
CA PRO A 127 -22.73 -15.47 -3.76
C PRO A 127 -23.89 -15.99 -4.62
N THR A 128 -23.60 -16.97 -5.48
CA THR A 128 -24.59 -17.74 -6.24
C THR A 128 -24.37 -19.24 -6.01
N VAL A 129 -25.25 -19.87 -5.25
CA VAL A 129 -25.23 -21.30 -4.93
C VAL A 129 -26.29 -22.01 -5.76
N THR A 130 -25.87 -22.97 -6.57
CA THR A 130 -26.73 -23.77 -7.45
C THR A 130 -26.63 -25.26 -7.09
N GLU A 131 -27.37 -26.12 -7.82
CA GLU A 131 -27.24 -27.57 -7.60
C GLU A 131 -25.83 -28.11 -7.90
N ARG A 132 -25.08 -27.45 -8.81
CA ARG A 132 -23.77 -27.91 -9.27
C ARG A 132 -22.62 -26.98 -8.90
N TYR A 133 -22.81 -25.67 -9.01
CA TYR A 133 -21.75 -24.68 -8.81
C TYR A 133 -22.06 -23.75 -7.65
N ASP A 134 -21.04 -23.49 -6.84
CA ASP A 134 -21.02 -22.39 -5.87
C ASP A 134 -20.06 -21.34 -6.40
N SER A 135 -20.62 -20.26 -6.95
CA SER A 135 -19.86 -19.13 -7.50
C SER A 135 -19.83 -18.00 -6.46
N MET A 136 -18.64 -17.55 -6.10
CA MET A 136 -18.41 -16.38 -5.24
C MET A 136 -17.74 -15.30 -6.07
N VAL A 137 -18.36 -14.14 -6.12
CA VAL A 137 -17.80 -12.94 -6.75
C VAL A 137 -17.58 -11.93 -5.63
N PHE A 138 -16.35 -11.45 -5.50
CA PHE A 138 -15.96 -10.45 -4.53
C PHE A 138 -15.65 -9.16 -5.25
N TYR A 139 -16.31 -8.06 -4.87
CA TYR A 139 -15.88 -6.72 -5.23
C TYR A 139 -14.75 -6.31 -4.29
N LEU A 140 -13.61 -5.92 -4.85
CA LEU A 140 -12.44 -5.49 -4.12
C LEU A 140 -12.20 -4.01 -4.41
N ASP A 141 -12.32 -3.15 -3.40
CA ASP A 141 -12.01 -1.74 -3.61
C ASP A 141 -10.51 -1.54 -3.81
N SER A 142 -10.15 -0.57 -4.64
CA SER A 142 -8.76 -0.19 -4.84
C SER A 142 -8.51 1.16 -4.17
N SER A 143 -7.44 1.25 -3.38
CA SER A 143 -6.99 2.53 -2.82
C SER A 143 -6.34 3.44 -3.88
N SER A 144 -6.33 3.04 -5.15
CA SER A 144 -5.72 3.78 -6.25
C SER A 144 -6.79 4.58 -7.01
N SER A 145 -6.53 5.87 -7.23
CA SER A 145 -7.33 6.68 -8.14
C SER A 145 -7.20 6.16 -9.57
N GLY A 146 -8.23 6.37 -10.41
CA GLY A 146 -8.16 6.04 -11.83
C GLY A 146 -8.73 4.66 -12.21
N ASN A 147 -9.61 4.07 -11.39
CA ASN A 147 -10.28 2.81 -11.73
C ASN A 147 -11.64 2.62 -11.04
N ASP A 148 -12.45 1.71 -11.60
CA ASP A 148 -13.71 1.22 -11.01
C ASP A 148 -13.50 0.06 -10.00
N SER A 149 -12.26 -0.11 -9.52
CA SER A 149 -11.79 -1.20 -8.64
C SER A 149 -11.70 -2.57 -9.32
N ASP A 150 -11.51 -3.65 -8.56
CA ASP A 150 -11.23 -5.00 -9.09
C ASP A 150 -12.21 -6.05 -8.56
N VAL A 151 -12.17 -7.25 -9.13
CA VAL A 151 -12.93 -8.40 -8.66
C VAL A 151 -12.06 -9.62 -8.43
N TYR A 152 -12.43 -10.40 -7.42
CA TYR A 152 -11.93 -11.75 -7.24
C TYR A 152 -13.08 -12.73 -7.37
N THR A 153 -12.86 -13.82 -8.10
CA THR A 153 -13.91 -14.82 -8.34
C THR A 153 -13.41 -16.21 -8.03
N LEU A 154 -14.30 -17.04 -7.48
CA LEU A 154 -14.04 -18.44 -7.22
C LEU A 154 -15.31 -19.24 -7.53
N THR A 155 -15.18 -20.27 -8.38
CA THR A 155 -16.29 -21.16 -8.72
C THR A 155 -15.95 -22.59 -8.33
N TYR A 156 -16.69 -23.15 -7.38
CA TYR A 156 -16.54 -24.52 -6.90
C TYR A 156 -17.56 -25.45 -7.58
N ASP A 157 -17.10 -26.50 -8.27
CA ASP A 157 -17.95 -27.58 -8.79
C ASP A 157 -18.20 -28.62 -7.69
N ARG A 158 -19.42 -28.63 -7.16
CA ARG A 158 -19.88 -29.52 -6.09
C ARG A 158 -19.89 -30.99 -6.50
N LEU A 159 -20.02 -31.27 -7.79
CA LEU A 159 -20.11 -32.63 -8.32
C LEU A 159 -18.72 -33.23 -8.55
N GLU A 160 -17.77 -32.41 -9.02
CA GLU A 160 -16.40 -32.85 -9.27
C GLU A 160 -15.45 -32.59 -8.10
N ASP A 161 -15.90 -31.87 -7.07
CA ASP A 161 -15.11 -31.46 -5.90
C ASP A 161 -13.79 -30.78 -6.30
N ARG A 162 -13.90 -29.67 -7.03
CA ARG A 162 -12.74 -28.86 -7.45
C ARG A 162 -13.14 -27.44 -7.80
N LEU A 163 -12.14 -26.56 -7.86
CA LEU A 163 -12.30 -25.26 -8.49
C LEU A 163 -12.38 -25.42 -10.02
N VAL A 164 -13.22 -24.59 -10.64
CA VAL A 164 -13.32 -24.47 -12.09
C VAL A 164 -12.24 -23.51 -12.57
N GLU A 165 -11.58 -23.85 -13.68
CA GLU A 165 -10.55 -23.01 -14.30
C GLU A 165 -11.17 -22.10 -15.37
N LEU A 166 -10.57 -20.92 -15.60
CA LEU A 166 -11.05 -19.97 -16.62
C LEU A 166 -11.16 -20.62 -18.02
N SER A 167 -10.17 -21.46 -18.39
CA SER A 167 -10.18 -22.17 -19.68
C SER A 167 -11.39 -23.08 -19.87
N GLU A 168 -11.95 -23.64 -18.79
CA GLU A 168 -13.16 -24.45 -18.82
C GLU A 168 -14.40 -23.58 -18.97
N ALA A 169 -14.48 -22.46 -18.24
CA ALA A 169 -15.57 -21.50 -18.37
C ALA A 169 -15.67 -20.92 -19.80
N LEU A 170 -14.53 -20.56 -20.40
CA LEU A 170 -14.46 -20.13 -21.80
C LEU A 170 -14.95 -21.21 -22.76
N ALA A 171 -14.57 -22.47 -22.53
CA ALA A 171 -15.01 -23.59 -23.34
C ALA A 171 -16.52 -23.86 -23.22
N LEU A 172 -17.09 -23.71 -22.02
CA LEU A 172 -18.53 -23.82 -21.77
C LEU A 172 -19.32 -22.71 -22.48
N ALA A 173 -18.81 -21.47 -22.43
CA ALA A 173 -19.40 -20.33 -23.12
C ALA A 173 -19.15 -20.32 -24.64
N GLY A 174 -18.24 -21.16 -25.13
CA GLY A 174 -17.88 -21.22 -26.55
C GLY A 174 -17.18 -19.95 -27.05
N THR A 175 -16.37 -19.31 -26.19
CA THR A 175 -15.63 -18.09 -26.50
C THR A 175 -14.16 -18.19 -26.11
N THR A 176 -13.41 -17.11 -26.28
CA THR A 176 -11.99 -16.97 -25.93
C THR A 176 -11.74 -15.64 -25.25
N GLU A 177 -10.71 -15.53 -24.42
CA GLU A 177 -10.33 -14.26 -23.79
C GLU A 177 -10.16 -13.14 -24.83
N ALA A 178 -9.46 -13.43 -25.93
CA ALA A 178 -9.25 -12.44 -26.98
C ALA A 178 -10.54 -11.96 -27.66
N GLU A 179 -11.60 -12.77 -27.70
CA GLU A 179 -12.91 -12.34 -28.19
C GLU A 179 -13.64 -11.48 -27.16
N LEU A 180 -13.55 -11.85 -25.88
CA LEU A 180 -14.14 -11.08 -24.78
C LEU A 180 -13.48 -9.71 -24.64
N CYS A 181 -12.15 -9.64 -24.65
CA CYS A 181 -11.39 -8.39 -24.56
C CYS A 181 -11.70 -7.45 -25.73
N ARG A 182 -11.72 -7.96 -26.97
CA ARG A 182 -12.11 -7.14 -28.14
C ARG A 182 -13.55 -6.64 -28.05
N GLY A 183 -14.45 -7.45 -27.48
CA GLY A 183 -15.84 -7.05 -27.28
C GLY A 183 -15.98 -5.96 -26.22
N ALA A 184 -15.22 -6.05 -25.13
CA ALA A 184 -15.13 -5.03 -24.09
C ALA A 184 -14.59 -3.70 -24.61
N GLU A 185 -13.48 -3.71 -25.35
CA GLU A 185 -12.93 -2.51 -25.99
C GLU A 185 -13.93 -1.86 -26.95
N ALA A 186 -14.53 -2.66 -27.84
CA ALA A 186 -15.53 -2.16 -28.79
C ALA A 186 -16.80 -1.61 -28.10
N PHE A 187 -17.21 -2.22 -26.98
CA PHE A 187 -18.31 -1.72 -26.17
C PHE A 187 -17.97 -0.35 -25.59
N LEU A 188 -16.84 -0.21 -24.89
CA LEU A 188 -16.44 1.06 -24.28
C LEU A 188 -16.23 2.15 -25.33
N ASP A 189 -15.52 1.87 -26.43
CA ASP A 189 -15.37 2.80 -27.54
C ASP A 189 -16.72 3.32 -28.06
N SER A 190 -17.76 2.47 -28.05
CA SER A 190 -19.10 2.87 -28.48
C SER A 190 -19.84 3.77 -27.49
N THR A 191 -19.39 3.82 -26.24
CA THR A 191 -19.94 4.68 -25.17
C THR A 191 -19.27 6.04 -25.09
N LEU A 192 -18.08 6.20 -25.68
CA LEU A 192 -17.37 7.47 -25.71
C LEU A 192 -18.11 8.50 -26.57
N ASP A 193 -18.28 9.73 -26.06
CA ASP A 193 -19.03 10.80 -26.72
C ASP A 193 -18.25 11.52 -27.84
N GLY A 194 -16.96 11.22 -27.96
CA GLY A 194 -16.04 11.78 -28.96
C GLY A 194 -15.66 13.25 -28.73
N GLU A 195 -15.98 13.82 -27.56
CA GLU A 195 -15.51 15.17 -27.17
C GLU A 195 -13.98 15.19 -27.02
N TYR A 196 -13.43 14.08 -26.52
CA TYR A 196 -12.01 13.85 -26.35
C TYR A 196 -11.52 12.73 -27.27
N ALA A 197 -10.25 12.78 -27.65
CA ALA A 197 -9.61 11.75 -28.47
C ALA A 197 -9.19 10.57 -27.58
N LEU A 198 -10.16 9.84 -27.04
CA LEU A 198 -9.97 8.68 -26.17
C LEU A 198 -10.22 7.37 -26.92
N ALA A 199 -9.62 6.28 -26.44
CA ALA A 199 -9.87 4.93 -26.94
C ALA A 199 -9.73 3.89 -25.82
N ALA A 200 -10.58 2.87 -25.86
CA ALA A 200 -10.47 1.70 -25.00
C ALA A 200 -9.29 0.80 -25.43
N ARG A 201 -8.56 0.24 -24.46
CA ARG A 201 -7.42 -0.65 -24.67
C ARG A 201 -7.15 -1.53 -23.47
N ASP A 202 -6.23 -2.48 -23.65
CA ASP A 202 -5.68 -3.33 -22.60
C ASP A 202 -6.78 -4.08 -21.81
N ALA A 203 -7.86 -4.46 -22.49
CA ALA A 203 -8.91 -5.23 -21.83
C ALA A 203 -8.38 -6.60 -21.37
N ALA A 204 -8.75 -7.00 -20.16
CA ALA A 204 -8.36 -8.25 -19.55
C ALA A 204 -9.54 -8.92 -18.84
N VAL A 205 -9.64 -10.24 -18.93
CA VAL A 205 -10.60 -11.01 -18.12
C VAL A 205 -10.04 -11.18 -16.72
N THR A 206 -10.73 -10.65 -15.70
CA THR A 206 -10.30 -10.69 -14.30
C THR A 206 -11.02 -11.76 -13.49
N GLY A 207 -12.17 -12.24 -13.97
CA GLY A 207 -12.90 -13.31 -13.29
C GLY A 207 -14.06 -13.86 -14.09
N PHE A 208 -14.72 -14.87 -13.53
CA PHE A 208 -15.94 -15.44 -14.09
C PHE A 208 -16.82 -16.05 -13.01
N ARG A 209 -18.10 -16.25 -13.32
CA ARG A 209 -19.00 -17.11 -12.54
C ARG A 209 -19.75 -18.06 -13.47
N LEU A 210 -20.10 -19.24 -12.97
CA LEU A 210 -21.01 -20.14 -13.68
C LEU A 210 -22.45 -19.96 -13.20
N GLN A 211 -23.35 -19.87 -14.17
CA GLN A 211 -24.79 -19.76 -13.96
C GLN A 211 -25.43 -21.13 -13.73
N ALA A 212 -26.66 -21.15 -13.19
CA ALA A 212 -27.39 -22.38 -12.89
C ALA A 212 -27.71 -23.23 -14.13
N ASP A 213 -27.83 -22.61 -15.31
CA ASP A 213 -28.11 -23.30 -16.57
C ASP A 213 -26.84 -23.80 -17.29
N GLY A 214 -25.66 -23.55 -16.72
CA GLY A 214 -24.37 -23.90 -17.28
C GLY A 214 -23.74 -22.84 -18.18
N GLY A 215 -24.37 -21.68 -18.35
CA GLY A 215 -23.76 -20.48 -18.92
C GLY A 215 -22.67 -19.90 -18.02
N ALA A 216 -21.95 -18.90 -18.53
CA ALA A 216 -20.90 -18.20 -17.79
C ALA A 216 -21.01 -16.69 -18.00
N ASP A 217 -20.82 -15.95 -16.91
CA ASP A 217 -20.55 -14.52 -16.97
C ASP A 217 -19.06 -14.29 -16.77
N PHE A 218 -18.52 -13.30 -17.48
CA PHE A 218 -17.13 -12.90 -17.39
C PHE A 218 -17.03 -11.47 -16.87
N TYR A 219 -16.09 -11.23 -15.97
CA TYR A 219 -15.74 -9.92 -15.45
C TYR A 219 -14.45 -9.46 -16.12
N LEU A 220 -14.41 -8.21 -16.56
CA LEU A 220 -13.29 -7.66 -17.31
C LEU A 220 -12.91 -6.29 -16.79
N THR A 221 -11.60 -6.00 -16.79
CA THR A 221 -11.09 -4.64 -16.73
C THR A 221 -10.77 -4.15 -18.13
N CYS A 222 -10.91 -2.84 -18.38
CA CYS A 222 -10.54 -2.22 -19.66
C CYS A 222 -10.18 -0.75 -19.46
N LEU A 223 -9.00 -0.33 -19.94
CA LEU A 223 -8.50 1.03 -19.80
C LEU A 223 -9.11 1.94 -20.88
N VAL A 224 -9.62 3.10 -20.49
CA VAL A 224 -9.92 4.21 -21.40
C VAL A 224 -8.88 5.30 -21.20
N ASP A 225 -8.18 5.65 -22.28
CA ASP A 225 -7.04 6.57 -22.26
C ASP A 225 -6.91 7.31 -23.60
N ASP A 226 -5.96 8.24 -23.71
CA ASP A 226 -5.63 8.98 -24.92
C ASP A 226 -5.42 8.05 -26.12
N ALA A 227 -6.22 8.25 -27.18
CA ALA A 227 -6.21 7.45 -28.40
C ALA A 227 -4.83 7.40 -29.08
N ASP A 228 -4.01 8.44 -28.91
CA ASP A 228 -2.58 8.43 -29.24
C ASP A 228 -1.76 8.11 -27.99
N PRO A 229 -1.11 6.93 -27.89
CA PRO A 229 -0.35 6.54 -26.69
C PRO A 229 0.91 7.37 -26.46
N ASN A 230 1.26 8.31 -27.35
CA ASN A 230 2.36 9.26 -27.14
C ASN A 230 1.87 10.60 -26.57
N GLN A 231 0.55 10.74 -26.37
CA GLN A 231 -0.07 11.87 -25.69
C GLN A 231 -0.45 11.41 -24.28
N ASP A 232 -0.36 12.36 -23.35
CA ASP A 232 -0.68 12.19 -21.92
C ASP A 232 -1.46 13.44 -21.49
N ALA A 233 -2.61 13.61 -22.15
CA ALA A 233 -3.55 14.69 -21.92
C ALA A 233 -4.65 14.29 -20.93
N PHE A 234 -4.94 12.99 -20.82
CA PHE A 234 -5.89 12.40 -19.89
C PHE A 234 -5.22 11.39 -18.97
N ASP A 235 -5.57 11.47 -17.69
CA ASP A 235 -5.25 10.40 -16.74
C ASP A 235 -6.20 9.23 -17.03
N GLY A 236 -5.64 8.13 -17.53
CA GLY A 236 -6.41 6.97 -17.98
C GLY A 236 -7.27 6.37 -16.87
N TRP A 237 -8.45 5.85 -17.23
CA TRP A 237 -9.40 5.26 -16.28
C TRP A 237 -9.67 3.79 -16.61
N GLN A 238 -9.39 2.89 -15.66
CA GLN A 238 -9.70 1.47 -15.82
C GLN A 238 -11.14 1.16 -15.42
N HIS A 239 -11.93 0.70 -16.36
CA HIS A 239 -13.33 0.35 -16.15
C HIS A 239 -13.55 -1.12 -15.80
N LEU A 240 -14.52 -1.40 -14.92
CA LEU A 240 -14.98 -2.75 -14.60
C LEU A 240 -16.25 -3.07 -15.42
N LEU A 241 -16.19 -4.14 -16.20
CA LEU A 241 -17.24 -4.57 -17.11
C LEU A 241 -17.71 -5.99 -16.77
N VAL A 242 -18.98 -6.25 -17.07
CA VAL A 242 -19.57 -7.59 -17.01
C VAL A 242 -20.04 -7.99 -18.40
N CYS A 243 -19.59 -9.15 -18.88
CA CYS A 243 -20.09 -9.80 -20.07
C CYS A 243 -20.98 -10.98 -19.69
N SER A 244 -22.27 -10.88 -20.00
CA SER A 244 -23.27 -11.93 -19.79
C SER A 244 -24.01 -12.20 -21.09
N ASP A 245 -24.07 -13.47 -21.51
CA ASP A 245 -24.67 -13.90 -22.79
C ASP A 245 -24.18 -13.09 -24.01
N GLY A 246 -22.90 -12.69 -24.01
CA GLY A 246 -22.28 -11.88 -25.06
C GLY A 246 -22.68 -10.40 -25.07
N THR A 247 -23.41 -9.93 -24.05
CA THR A 247 -23.75 -8.52 -23.84
C THR A 247 -22.84 -7.92 -22.77
N TYR A 248 -22.31 -6.73 -23.05
CA TYR A 248 -21.41 -6.02 -22.15
C TYR A 248 -22.17 -4.92 -21.40
N THR A 249 -21.87 -4.79 -20.11
CA THR A 249 -22.41 -3.73 -19.25
C THR A 249 -21.29 -3.15 -18.40
N HIS A 250 -21.38 -1.85 -18.12
CA HIS A 250 -20.47 -1.16 -17.22
C HIS A 250 -20.95 -1.30 -15.78
N TYR A 251 -20.04 -1.68 -14.87
CA TYR A 251 -20.31 -1.67 -13.44
C TYR A 251 -19.89 -0.32 -12.85
N ASN A 252 -20.88 0.45 -12.38
CA ASN A 252 -20.63 1.75 -11.78
C ASN A 252 -20.57 1.61 -10.25
N CYS A 253 -19.35 1.56 -9.71
CA CYS A 253 -19.07 1.32 -8.28
C CYS A 253 -19.19 2.58 -7.41
N HIS A 254 -19.20 3.78 -8.00
CA HIS A 254 -19.25 5.04 -7.27
C HIS A 254 -20.71 5.38 -6.90
N ALA A 255 -21.07 5.06 -5.65
CA ALA A 255 -22.35 5.36 -4.99
C ALA A 255 -22.72 6.86 -4.93
N GLY A 256 -21.91 7.77 -5.49
CA GLY A 256 -22.20 9.20 -5.59
C GLY A 256 -23.15 9.59 -6.72
N SER A 257 -23.42 8.69 -7.68
CA SER A 257 -24.48 8.90 -8.66
C SER A 257 -25.77 8.25 -8.15
N THR A 258 -26.82 9.04 -7.95
CA THR A 258 -28.15 8.57 -7.52
C THR A 258 -28.84 7.59 -8.49
N ASP A 259 -28.14 7.11 -9.52
CA ASP A 259 -28.69 6.35 -10.64
C ASP A 259 -28.17 4.90 -10.76
N SER A 260 -27.24 4.40 -9.91
CA SER A 260 -26.76 3.01 -10.05
C SER A 260 -26.80 2.18 -8.77
N ASN A 261 -27.97 1.62 -8.46
CA ASN A 261 -28.12 0.44 -7.58
C ASN A 261 -27.67 -0.87 -8.29
N ALA A 262 -26.67 -0.79 -9.17
CA ALA A 262 -26.24 -1.93 -9.98
C ALA A 262 -25.41 -2.89 -9.11
N LEU A 263 -25.87 -4.14 -8.98
CA LEU A 263 -25.13 -5.21 -8.32
C LEU A 263 -24.28 -5.96 -9.36
N LEU A 264 -23.11 -6.48 -8.96
CA LEU A 264 -22.26 -7.31 -9.84
C LEU A 264 -22.93 -8.61 -10.29
N VAL A 265 -23.94 -9.05 -9.54
CA VAL A 265 -24.78 -10.21 -9.83
C VAL A 265 -26.23 -9.79 -9.64
N PRO A 266 -27.15 -10.16 -10.56
CA PRO A 266 -28.57 -9.86 -10.43
C PRO A 266 -29.14 -10.32 -9.08
N ALA A 267 -29.96 -9.48 -8.44
CA ALA A 267 -30.47 -9.72 -7.10
C ALA A 267 -31.29 -11.02 -6.98
N GLU A 268 -31.96 -11.42 -8.06
CA GLU A 268 -32.73 -12.66 -8.17
C GLU A 268 -31.88 -13.95 -8.19
N GLU A 269 -30.59 -13.84 -8.48
CA GLU A 269 -29.64 -14.97 -8.51
C GLU A 269 -28.80 -15.06 -7.22
N LEU A 270 -28.80 -14.02 -6.40
CA LEU A 270 -28.02 -13.98 -5.17
C LEU A 270 -28.59 -14.92 -4.11
N THR A 271 -27.69 -15.69 -3.50
CA THR A 271 -28.03 -16.62 -2.42
C THR A 271 -28.02 -15.90 -1.09
N THR A 272 -29.15 -15.94 -0.38
CA THR A 272 -29.24 -15.44 1.00
C THR A 272 -28.55 -16.42 1.95
N LEU A 273 -27.60 -15.91 2.74
CA LEU A 273 -26.98 -16.61 3.86
C LEU A 273 -27.69 -16.26 5.18
N ASP A 274 -27.32 -16.93 6.27
CA ASP A 274 -27.94 -16.71 7.58
C ASP A 274 -27.73 -15.26 8.08
N ASP A 275 -26.52 -14.72 7.88
CA ASP A 275 -26.17 -13.33 8.21
C ASP A 275 -26.39 -12.42 6.98
N PRO A 276 -27.09 -11.27 7.12
CA PRO A 276 -27.33 -10.37 6.00
C PRO A 276 -26.04 -9.77 5.41
N LEU A 277 -25.86 -9.89 4.09
CA LEU A 277 -24.72 -9.33 3.36
C LEU A 277 -24.99 -7.91 2.88
N TRP A 278 -23.94 -7.16 2.53
CA TRP A 278 -23.96 -5.77 2.11
C TRP A 278 -24.95 -5.51 0.99
N TYR A 279 -25.03 -6.40 0.00
CA TYR A 279 -25.94 -6.21 -1.14
C TYR A 279 -27.42 -6.14 -0.72
N GLN A 280 -27.77 -6.62 0.48
CA GLN A 280 -29.14 -6.61 1.00
C GLN A 280 -29.53 -5.28 1.64
N TRP A 281 -28.57 -4.47 2.08
CA TRP A 281 -28.83 -3.20 2.79
C TRP A 281 -28.10 -1.99 2.21
N GLY A 282 -26.89 -2.15 1.67
CA GLY A 282 -26.04 -1.10 1.11
C GLY A 282 -26.70 -0.29 -0.02
N PRO A 283 -27.30 -0.90 -1.06
CA PRO A 283 -27.96 -0.17 -2.15
C PRO A 283 -29.17 0.70 -1.75
N ALA A 284 -29.63 0.59 -0.50
CA ALA A 284 -30.71 1.40 0.05
C ALA A 284 -30.19 2.42 1.09
N ASP A 285 -28.88 2.66 1.11
CA ASP A 285 -28.18 3.47 2.13
C ASP A 285 -28.49 2.98 3.56
N GLY A 286 -28.61 1.66 3.73
CA GLY A 286 -28.87 1.00 5.00
C GLY A 286 -27.61 0.77 5.84
N GLU A 287 -27.79 0.10 6.97
CA GLU A 287 -26.73 -0.27 7.92
C GLU A 287 -26.77 -1.78 8.20
N PRO A 288 -25.63 -2.38 8.59
CA PRO A 288 -25.59 -3.78 9.02
C PRO A 288 -26.43 -4.02 10.29
N GLU A 289 -26.87 -5.27 10.49
CA GLU A 289 -27.59 -5.64 11.71
C GLU A 289 -26.70 -5.42 12.94
N GLY A 290 -27.15 -4.59 13.88
CA GLY A 290 -26.36 -4.19 15.06
C GLY A 290 -25.59 -2.86 14.90
N GLY A 291 -25.64 -2.24 13.72
CA GLY A 291 -24.95 -0.98 13.41
C GLY A 291 -23.48 -1.18 13.07
N PHE A 292 -22.84 -0.13 12.54
CA PHE A 292 -21.41 -0.18 12.23
C PHE A 292 -20.56 -0.28 13.49
N ALA A 293 -19.47 -1.04 13.41
CA ALA A 293 -18.42 -0.97 14.42
C ALA A 293 -17.86 0.46 14.51
N LEU A 294 -17.25 0.78 15.66
CA LEU A 294 -16.59 2.07 15.96
C LEU A 294 -17.53 3.29 16.07
N THR A 295 -18.86 3.08 16.09
CA THR A 295 -19.86 4.17 16.22
C THR A 295 -20.25 4.49 17.66
N HIS A 296 -19.88 3.66 18.64
CA HIS A 296 -20.16 3.97 20.04
C HIS A 296 -19.19 5.05 20.54
N ILE A 297 -19.69 6.28 20.64
CA ILE A 297 -18.92 7.44 21.11
C ILE A 297 -19.20 7.66 22.60
N PRO A 298 -18.17 7.76 23.47
CA PRO A 298 -18.34 8.09 24.89
C PRO A 298 -18.96 9.48 25.10
N GLU A 299 -19.79 9.65 26.13
CA GLU A 299 -20.47 10.93 26.43
C GLU A 299 -19.45 12.07 26.68
N GLU A 300 -18.32 11.77 27.32
CA GLU A 300 -17.21 12.70 27.53
C GLU A 300 -16.61 13.19 26.21
N VAL A 301 -16.50 12.31 25.22
CA VAL A 301 -15.97 12.64 23.89
C VAL A 301 -16.98 13.49 23.11
N GLU A 302 -18.26 13.15 23.14
CA GLU A 302 -19.33 13.95 22.52
C GLU A 302 -19.36 15.38 23.09
N ALA A 303 -19.32 15.50 24.42
CA ALA A 303 -19.31 16.78 25.11
C ALA A 303 -18.07 17.62 24.75
N GLN A 304 -16.90 16.98 24.69
CA GLN A 304 -15.66 17.66 24.33
C GLN A 304 -15.61 18.06 22.85
N ALA A 305 -16.16 17.24 21.94
CA ALA A 305 -16.28 17.58 20.52
C ALA A 305 -17.16 18.83 20.34
N GLN A 306 -18.30 18.89 21.02
CA GLN A 306 -19.16 20.07 21.02
C GLN A 306 -18.43 21.31 21.56
N ALA A 307 -17.72 21.17 22.69
CA ALA A 307 -16.95 22.27 23.28
C ALA A 307 -15.84 22.79 22.34
N TYR A 308 -15.11 21.87 21.69
CA TYR A 308 -14.09 22.23 20.70
C TYR A 308 -14.69 23.01 19.54
N LEU A 309 -15.81 22.56 18.98
CA LEU A 309 -16.48 23.26 17.88
C LEU A 309 -16.95 24.67 18.30
N GLU A 310 -17.50 24.82 19.50
CA GLU A 310 -17.88 26.12 20.05
C GLU A 310 -16.68 27.07 20.17
N GLU A 311 -15.51 26.57 20.57
CA GLU A 311 -14.26 27.34 20.60
C GLU A 311 -13.79 27.75 19.20
N GLN A 312 -14.01 26.91 18.18
CA GLN A 312 -13.76 27.25 16.77
C GLN A 312 -14.83 28.20 16.18
N GLY A 313 -15.85 28.58 16.95
CA GLY A 313 -16.94 29.45 16.51
C GLY A 313 -18.08 28.74 15.76
N TYR A 314 -18.14 27.41 15.84
CA TYR A 314 -19.20 26.57 15.28
C TYR A 314 -20.19 26.16 16.38
N HIS A 315 -21.47 26.47 16.20
CA HIS A 315 -22.49 26.30 17.24
C HIS A 315 -23.50 25.16 16.98
N ASN A 316 -23.42 24.51 15.83
CA ASN A 316 -24.25 23.33 15.57
C ASN A 316 -23.55 22.08 16.14
N PRO A 317 -24.29 20.99 16.37
CA PRO A 317 -23.67 19.70 16.66
C PRO A 317 -22.75 19.26 15.50
N PRO A 318 -21.73 18.43 15.78
CA PRO A 318 -20.94 17.80 14.73
C PRO A 318 -21.83 16.96 13.81
N ASP A 319 -21.47 16.90 12.53
CA ASP A 319 -22.16 16.06 11.55
C ASP A 319 -21.86 14.58 11.82
N GLN A 320 -20.64 14.28 12.25
CA GLN A 320 -20.21 12.93 12.60
C GLN A 320 -19.05 12.97 13.61
N ILE A 321 -19.02 11.99 14.51
CA ILE A 321 -17.86 11.68 15.35
C ILE A 321 -17.52 10.21 15.15
N LEU A 322 -16.23 9.92 14.95
CA LEU A 322 -15.73 8.57 14.69
C LEU A 322 -14.48 8.33 15.52
N LEU A 323 -14.35 7.16 16.14
CA LEU A 323 -13.07 6.71 16.67
C LEU A 323 -12.15 6.40 15.48
N TYR A 324 -11.18 7.27 15.25
CA TYR A 324 -10.35 7.28 14.05
C TYR A 324 -8.96 6.67 14.23
N ALA A 325 -8.42 6.66 15.45
CA ALA A 325 -7.22 5.87 15.79
C ALA A 325 -7.22 5.47 17.26
N ALA A 326 -6.62 4.32 17.56
CA ALA A 326 -6.47 3.84 18.92
C ALA A 326 -5.11 3.14 19.09
N PHE A 327 -4.31 3.63 20.03
CA PHE A 327 -2.99 3.11 20.35
C PHE A 327 -3.00 2.49 21.75
N PRO A 328 -3.28 1.19 21.88
CA PRO A 328 -3.21 0.48 23.17
C PRO A 328 -1.77 0.12 23.55
N ASP A 329 -0.87 -0.03 22.58
CA ASP A 329 0.56 -0.23 22.83
C ASP A 329 1.27 1.13 22.89
N LEU A 330 1.57 1.53 24.13
CA LEU A 330 2.31 2.74 24.47
C LEU A 330 3.77 2.46 24.81
N SER A 331 4.26 1.24 24.52
CA SER A 331 5.68 0.94 24.61
C SER A 331 6.50 1.83 23.66
N GLY A 332 7.78 1.98 23.94
CA GLY A 332 8.62 2.93 23.21
C GLY A 332 8.38 4.40 23.57
N LEU A 333 7.34 4.78 24.32
CA LEU A 333 7.14 6.15 24.82
C LEU A 333 7.78 6.41 26.20
N SER A 334 8.76 5.58 26.59
CA SER A 334 9.25 5.39 27.98
C SER A 334 9.89 6.61 28.67
N TRP A 335 9.98 7.77 28.02
CA TRP A 335 10.51 9.02 28.59
C TRP A 335 9.44 9.86 29.30
N ALA A 336 8.30 9.25 29.67
CA ALA A 336 7.18 9.93 30.30
C ALA A 336 6.57 9.10 31.44
N GLU A 337 6.58 9.65 32.66
CA GLU A 337 5.89 9.07 33.82
C GLU A 337 4.35 9.20 33.74
N GLY A 338 3.83 10.02 32.82
CA GLY A 338 2.42 10.41 32.73
C GLY A 338 1.45 9.34 32.21
N TRP A 339 1.95 8.27 31.60
CA TRP A 339 1.14 7.21 30.97
C TRP A 339 0.86 6.02 31.89
N ASP A 340 1.54 5.92 33.03
CA ASP A 340 1.43 4.76 33.92
C ASP A 340 -0.01 4.58 34.40
N GLY A 341 -0.61 3.46 34.00
CA GLY A 341 -1.98 3.09 34.32
C GLY A 341 -3.07 3.70 33.43
N TYR A 342 -2.76 4.19 32.23
CA TYR A 342 -3.72 4.39 31.13
C TYR A 342 -3.72 3.19 30.18
N ASP A 343 -4.84 2.98 29.49
CA ASP A 343 -5.06 1.82 28.62
C ASP A 343 -4.72 2.11 27.15
N ALA A 344 -4.96 3.33 26.68
CA ALA A 344 -4.75 3.72 25.29
C ALA A 344 -4.67 5.25 25.11
N VAL A 345 -4.07 5.65 23.99
CA VAL A 345 -4.31 6.96 23.36
C VAL A 345 -5.33 6.75 22.24
N GLU A 346 -6.41 7.51 22.26
CA GLU A 346 -7.46 7.44 21.23
C GLU A 346 -7.61 8.78 20.54
N THR A 347 -7.84 8.76 19.23
CA THR A 347 -8.16 9.95 18.44
C THR A 347 -9.55 9.82 17.85
N TYR A 348 -10.36 10.86 18.05
CA TYR A 348 -11.72 10.93 17.50
C TYR A 348 -11.77 11.98 16.41
N ARG A 349 -12.14 11.57 15.20
CA ARG A 349 -12.35 12.47 14.06
C ARG A 349 -13.75 13.07 14.17
N VAL A 350 -13.80 14.39 14.13
CA VAL A 350 -15.03 15.18 14.20
C VAL A 350 -15.23 15.86 12.86
N LEU A 351 -16.30 15.50 12.15
CA LEU A 351 -16.72 16.13 10.90
C LEU A 351 -17.77 17.20 11.17
N TYR A 352 -17.63 18.36 10.52
CA TYR A 352 -18.56 19.46 10.65
C TYR A 352 -18.58 20.34 9.39
N THR A 353 -19.77 20.74 8.97
CA THR A 353 -19.98 21.50 7.75
C THR A 353 -19.77 22.99 8.00
N VAL A 354 -18.81 23.59 7.31
CA VAL A 354 -18.63 25.04 7.23
C VAL A 354 -19.17 25.53 5.87
N PRO A 355 -19.41 26.84 5.67
CA PRO A 355 -19.84 27.32 4.35
C PRO A 355 -18.88 26.85 3.25
N ASP A 356 -19.43 26.19 2.23
CA ASP A 356 -18.76 25.71 1.03
C ASP A 356 -17.77 24.52 1.19
N THR A 357 -17.60 23.92 2.38
CA THR A 357 -16.79 22.70 2.54
C THR A 357 -17.12 21.91 3.83
N THR A 358 -16.73 20.63 3.87
CA THR A 358 -16.72 19.83 5.09
C THR A 358 -15.35 19.98 5.74
N ALA A 359 -15.32 20.36 7.02
CA ALA A 359 -14.10 20.45 7.81
C ALA A 359 -14.00 19.24 8.76
N ALA A 360 -12.76 18.89 9.12
CA ALA A 360 -12.48 17.78 10.00
C ALA A 360 -11.36 18.13 10.99
N ALA A 361 -11.48 17.63 12.22
CA ALA A 361 -10.47 17.74 13.26
C ALA A 361 -10.33 16.42 14.01
N HIS A 362 -9.11 16.14 14.50
CA HIS A 362 -8.82 14.98 15.33
C HIS A 362 -8.63 15.42 16.77
N LEU A 363 -9.48 14.95 17.67
CA LEU A 363 -9.38 15.20 19.10
C LEU A 363 -8.67 14.03 19.76
N VAL A 364 -7.62 14.31 20.52
CA VAL A 364 -6.76 13.30 21.16
C VAL A 364 -7.12 13.15 22.62
N PHE A 365 -7.32 11.90 23.05
CA PHE A 365 -7.70 11.55 24.40
C PHE A 365 -6.77 10.47 24.99
N LEU A 366 -6.63 10.56 26.30
CA LEU A 366 -6.07 9.53 27.15
C LEU A 366 -7.22 8.71 27.76
N ARG A 367 -7.22 7.39 27.55
CA ARG A 367 -8.27 6.49 28.06
C ARG A 367 -7.78 5.64 29.22
N LYS A 368 -8.60 5.51 30.27
CA LYS A 368 -8.40 4.60 31.40
C LYS A 368 -9.73 3.99 31.82
N GLY A 369 -9.97 2.74 31.45
CA GLY A 369 -11.29 2.12 31.57
C GLY A 369 -12.31 2.92 30.76
N GLU A 370 -13.32 3.43 31.46
CA GLU A 370 -14.37 4.32 30.92
C GLU A 370 -14.02 5.81 31.09
N ASP A 371 -12.90 6.16 31.75
CA ASP A 371 -12.49 7.54 31.96
C ASP A 371 -11.69 8.07 30.75
N TYR A 372 -12.07 9.25 30.25
CA TYR A 372 -11.43 9.94 29.13
C TYR A 372 -10.86 11.30 29.54
N THR A 373 -9.61 11.56 29.17
CA THR A 373 -8.93 12.83 29.39
C THR A 373 -8.55 13.48 28.07
N TYR A 374 -9.17 14.60 27.74
CA TYR A 374 -8.83 15.38 26.53
C TYR A 374 -7.45 16.02 26.65
N LEU A 375 -6.63 15.90 25.60
CA LEU A 375 -5.27 16.44 25.56
C LEU A 375 -5.11 17.62 24.61
N GLY A 376 -5.83 17.60 23.49
CA GLY A 376 -5.72 18.61 22.44
C GLY A 376 -6.30 18.11 21.12
N ALA A 377 -6.15 18.91 20.08
CA ALA A 377 -6.64 18.58 18.75
C ALA A 377 -5.68 19.06 17.66
N PHE A 378 -5.77 18.44 16.49
CA PHE A 378 -5.09 18.89 15.28
C PHE A 378 -6.04 18.80 14.08
N SER A 379 -5.76 19.60 13.04
CA SER A 379 -6.55 19.57 11.80
C SER A 379 -6.38 18.24 11.08
N ASP A 380 -7.43 17.80 10.42
CA ASP A 380 -7.35 16.63 9.56
C ASP A 380 -6.35 16.84 8.43
N ASN A 381 -5.52 15.81 8.21
CA ASN A 381 -4.59 15.69 7.10
C ASN A 381 -4.72 14.26 6.61
N GLU A 382 -4.61 14.04 5.30
CA GLU A 382 -4.72 12.72 4.64
C GLU A 382 -3.47 11.84 4.90
N TYR A 383 -3.07 11.71 6.17
CA TYR A 383 -1.96 10.87 6.58
C TYR A 383 -2.44 9.49 6.99
N LEU A 384 -1.72 8.47 6.54
CA LEU A 384 -1.91 7.10 6.99
C LEU A 384 -1.50 6.99 8.47
N VAL A 385 -2.28 6.21 9.23
CA VAL A 385 -1.99 5.87 10.62
C VAL A 385 -1.04 4.67 10.65
N GLU A 386 0.06 4.75 11.40
CA GLU A 386 0.93 3.58 11.56
C GLU A 386 0.32 2.62 12.58
N PRO A 387 0.01 1.35 12.20
CA PRO A 387 -0.86 0.48 12.99
C PRO A 387 -0.18 -0.24 14.15
N THR A 388 1.15 -0.14 14.26
CA THR A 388 1.97 -0.96 15.16
C THR A 388 1.98 -0.44 16.59
N CYS A 389 2.49 0.78 16.81
CA CYS A 389 2.44 1.47 18.10
C CYS A 389 2.51 2.98 17.90
N LEU A 390 2.12 3.74 18.92
CA LEU A 390 2.20 5.21 18.83
C LEU A 390 3.66 5.71 18.70
N ALA A 391 4.64 4.92 19.16
CA ALA A 391 6.06 5.21 19.02
C ALA A 391 6.64 4.84 17.64
N SER A 392 5.84 4.45 16.66
CA SER A 392 6.31 4.19 15.29
C SER A 392 6.48 5.48 14.47
N VAL A 393 7.45 5.47 13.55
CA VAL A 393 7.73 6.61 12.65
C VAL A 393 6.61 6.72 11.63
N GLY A 394 5.96 7.88 11.57
CA GLY A 394 4.91 8.14 10.60
C GLY A 394 4.17 9.45 10.87
N PRO A 395 3.68 10.14 9.82
CA PRO A 395 3.20 11.51 9.92
C PRO A 395 1.99 11.68 10.84
N TYR A 396 1.02 10.75 10.80
CA TYR A 396 -0.13 10.81 11.71
C TYR A 396 0.30 10.59 13.17
N ASN A 397 1.11 9.57 13.45
CA ASN A 397 1.60 9.26 14.78
C ASN A 397 2.45 10.42 15.34
N ALA A 398 3.23 11.09 14.50
CA ALA A 398 3.99 12.29 14.86
C ALA A 398 3.09 13.44 15.33
N ARG A 399 1.93 13.66 14.68
CA ARG A 399 0.94 14.66 15.12
C ARG A 399 0.34 14.31 16.48
N VAL A 400 0.00 13.05 16.70
CA VAL A 400 -0.52 12.59 17.99
C VAL A 400 0.54 12.78 19.07
N ARG A 401 1.79 12.37 18.84
CA ARG A 401 2.91 12.60 19.79
C ARG A 401 3.18 14.09 20.06
N ALA A 402 3.00 14.96 19.07
CA ALA A 402 3.12 16.41 19.27
C ALA A 402 2.05 16.94 20.23
N VAL A 403 0.78 16.54 20.08
CA VAL A 403 -0.29 16.92 21.03
C VAL A 403 0.03 16.45 22.44
N LEU A 404 0.55 15.23 22.56
CA LEU A 404 0.99 14.64 23.81
C LEU A 404 2.10 15.43 24.51
N LEU A 405 3.08 15.92 23.73
CA LEU A 405 4.16 16.76 24.21
C LEU A 405 3.64 18.14 24.65
N GLU A 406 2.76 18.75 23.85
CA GLU A 406 2.15 20.05 24.16
C GLU A 406 1.28 20.01 25.42
N ALA A 407 0.55 18.92 25.63
CA ALA A 407 -0.21 18.65 26.83
C ALA A 407 0.68 18.34 28.06
N GLY A 408 2.00 18.23 27.87
CA GLY A 408 2.97 17.91 28.93
C GLY A 408 2.89 16.47 29.43
N VAL A 409 2.24 15.58 28.67
CA VAL A 409 2.18 14.14 28.98
C VAL A 409 3.49 13.47 28.57
N LEU A 410 4.03 13.82 27.41
CA LEU A 410 5.42 13.52 27.04
C LEU A 410 6.36 14.62 27.54
N THR A 411 7.55 14.24 27.98
CA THR A 411 8.61 15.22 28.35
C THR A 411 9.59 15.47 27.23
N ASP A 412 9.75 14.51 26.33
CA ASP A 412 10.55 14.59 25.10
C ASP A 412 9.96 13.66 24.04
N LEU A 413 10.33 13.88 22.79
CA LEU A 413 9.96 12.98 21.69
C LEU A 413 10.86 11.75 21.65
N PRO A 414 10.36 10.63 21.11
CA PRO A 414 11.17 9.45 20.89
C PRO A 414 12.40 9.67 20.00
N ASP A 415 13.48 8.95 20.31
CA ASP A 415 14.63 8.87 19.41
C ASP A 415 14.23 8.10 18.13
N THR A 416 14.31 8.77 16.99
CA THR A 416 13.86 8.24 15.70
C THR A 416 14.58 6.94 15.33
N ALA A 417 15.87 6.79 15.64
CA ALA A 417 16.60 5.56 15.33
C ALA A 417 16.12 4.39 16.20
N ALA A 418 15.82 4.63 17.48
CA ALA A 418 15.20 3.62 18.34
C ALA A 418 13.80 3.23 17.83
N MET A 419 12.97 4.20 17.41
CA MET A 419 11.65 3.92 16.82
C MET A 419 11.74 3.01 15.59
N LEU A 420 12.69 3.29 14.69
CA LEU A 420 12.92 2.50 13.47
C LEU A 420 13.49 1.10 13.76
N GLN A 421 14.14 0.92 14.90
CA GLN A 421 14.70 -0.36 15.33
C GLN A 421 13.65 -1.26 15.98
N ASP A 422 12.73 -0.68 16.76
CA ASP A 422 11.76 -1.41 17.56
C ASP A 422 10.43 -1.68 16.83
N ALA A 423 10.18 -0.99 15.71
CA ALA A 423 8.98 -1.16 14.88
C ALA A 423 9.29 -1.75 13.49
N PRO A 424 8.31 -2.41 12.83
CA PRO A 424 8.38 -2.74 11.42
C PRO A 424 8.63 -1.50 10.54
N MET A 425 9.11 -1.72 9.32
CA MET A 425 9.29 -0.64 8.34
C MET A 425 8.00 0.17 8.17
N PRO A 426 8.04 1.51 8.33
CA PRO A 426 6.87 2.38 8.21
C PRO A 426 6.12 2.24 6.87
N GLN A 427 4.80 2.44 6.87
CA GLN A 427 3.98 2.32 5.67
C GLN A 427 4.45 3.26 4.55
N SER A 428 4.80 4.50 4.87
CA SER A 428 5.31 5.44 3.85
C SER A 428 6.66 4.99 3.25
N ALA A 429 7.54 4.34 4.04
CA ALA A 429 8.77 3.74 3.53
C ALA A 429 8.49 2.53 2.63
N ARG A 430 7.50 1.71 2.99
CA ARG A 430 7.06 0.56 2.20
C ARG A 430 6.56 1.01 0.82
N SER A 431 5.72 2.03 0.75
CA SER A 431 5.22 2.58 -0.52
C SER A 431 6.34 3.04 -1.45
N VAL A 432 7.30 3.80 -0.91
CA VAL A 432 8.48 4.25 -1.67
C VAL A 432 9.30 3.07 -2.21
N LEU A 433 9.45 2.01 -1.42
CA LEU A 433 10.22 0.83 -1.81
C LEU A 433 9.52 -0.01 -2.89
N LEU A 434 8.19 -0.10 -2.84
CA LEU A 434 7.39 -0.78 -3.87
C LEU A 434 7.54 -0.07 -5.22
N THR A 435 7.34 1.26 -5.25
CA THR A 435 7.50 2.06 -6.47
C THR A 435 8.91 1.92 -7.04
N PHE A 436 9.93 2.08 -6.18
CA PHE A 436 11.32 1.97 -6.60
C PHE A 436 11.64 0.63 -7.30
N TYR A 437 11.24 -0.48 -6.70
CA TYR A 437 11.52 -1.78 -7.31
C TYR A 437 10.63 -2.10 -8.51
N TYR A 438 9.41 -1.56 -8.54
CA TYR A 438 8.54 -1.68 -9.71
C TYR A 438 9.21 -1.05 -10.94
N ASP A 439 9.74 0.15 -10.80
CA ASP A 439 10.43 0.88 -11.87
C ASP A 439 11.72 0.18 -12.34
N GLN A 440 12.38 -0.58 -11.44
CA GLN A 440 13.62 -1.30 -11.76
C GLN A 440 13.44 -2.65 -12.45
N GLN A 441 12.22 -3.18 -12.55
CA GLN A 441 12.01 -4.56 -13.03
C GLN A 441 12.46 -4.82 -14.48
N GLY A 442 12.67 -3.75 -15.26
CA GLY A 442 13.11 -3.79 -16.64
C GLY A 442 12.03 -4.33 -17.59
N ALA A 443 12.26 -4.22 -18.90
CA ALA A 443 11.25 -4.55 -19.91
C ALA A 443 10.79 -6.02 -19.90
N SER A 444 11.60 -6.95 -19.40
CA SER A 444 11.28 -8.38 -19.38
C SER A 444 10.25 -8.77 -18.31
N ASN A 445 10.09 -7.94 -17.28
CA ASN A 445 9.16 -8.18 -16.17
C ASN A 445 8.19 -7.00 -16.00
N TRP A 446 8.01 -6.20 -17.05
CA TRP A 446 7.10 -5.07 -17.05
C TRP A 446 5.67 -5.55 -16.76
N GLY A 447 5.00 -4.91 -15.79
CA GLY A 447 3.65 -5.28 -15.35
C GLY A 447 3.59 -6.43 -14.33
N ALA A 448 4.72 -7.08 -13.98
CA ALA A 448 4.73 -8.02 -12.85
C ALA A 448 4.67 -7.24 -11.52
N PRO A 449 3.85 -7.68 -10.54
CA PRO A 449 3.68 -6.95 -9.29
C PRO A 449 4.96 -7.01 -8.43
N VAL A 450 5.16 -5.95 -7.66
CA VAL A 450 6.08 -5.91 -6.51
C VAL A 450 5.23 -5.85 -5.24
N PHE A 451 5.52 -6.69 -4.27
CA PHE A 451 4.76 -6.71 -3.02
C PHE A 451 5.62 -7.20 -1.84
N PHE A 452 5.16 -6.92 -0.62
CA PHE A 452 5.77 -7.47 0.59
C PHE A 452 5.20 -8.85 0.91
N ALA A 453 6.02 -9.75 1.47
CA ALA A 453 5.61 -11.12 1.77
C ALA A 453 4.42 -11.23 2.74
N ASP A 454 4.21 -10.23 3.59
CA ASP A 454 3.07 -10.13 4.52
C ASP A 454 1.80 -9.59 3.85
N THR A 455 1.88 -9.10 2.62
CA THR A 455 0.76 -8.55 1.84
C THR A 455 0.76 -9.13 0.42
N PRO A 456 0.60 -10.47 0.26
CA PRO A 456 0.69 -11.11 -1.04
C PRO A 456 -0.53 -10.80 -1.93
N PRO A 457 -0.36 -10.72 -3.27
CA PRO A 457 -1.46 -10.63 -4.20
C PRO A 457 -2.23 -11.96 -4.25
N LEU A 458 -3.47 -11.92 -4.72
CA LEU A 458 -4.35 -13.10 -4.83
C LEU A 458 -3.84 -14.13 -5.82
N SER A 459 -3.10 -13.67 -6.84
CA SER A 459 -2.35 -14.53 -7.76
C SER A 459 -0.93 -13.98 -7.92
N VAL A 460 0.04 -14.90 -8.08
CA VAL A 460 1.44 -14.54 -8.27
C VAL A 460 1.82 -14.85 -9.72
N PRO A 461 1.78 -13.87 -10.64
CA PRO A 461 2.20 -14.09 -12.01
C PRO A 461 3.72 -14.31 -12.11
N GLU A 462 4.14 -14.92 -13.21
CA GLU A 462 5.56 -15.09 -13.55
C GLU A 462 6.29 -13.73 -13.56
N GLY A 463 7.50 -13.69 -13.02
CA GLY A 463 8.30 -12.46 -12.94
C GLY A 463 8.02 -11.60 -11.70
N SER A 464 6.99 -11.92 -10.89
CA SER A 464 6.66 -11.18 -9.67
C SER A 464 7.85 -11.06 -8.71
N LEU A 465 8.03 -9.88 -8.12
CA LEU A 465 9.05 -9.62 -7.11
C LEU A 465 8.40 -9.55 -5.73
N ARG A 466 8.93 -10.33 -4.79
CA ARG A 466 8.52 -10.29 -3.39
C ARG A 466 9.64 -9.73 -2.53
N ILE A 467 9.33 -8.72 -1.74
CA ILE A 467 10.18 -8.24 -0.65
C ILE A 467 9.93 -9.18 0.53
N ASP A 468 10.92 -10.03 0.82
CA ASP A 468 10.81 -11.09 1.83
C ASP A 468 10.95 -10.52 3.24
N ARG A 469 11.90 -9.59 3.42
CA ARG A 469 12.22 -9.00 4.71
C ARG A 469 12.92 -7.66 4.54
N THR A 470 12.66 -6.77 5.49
CA THR A 470 13.42 -5.51 5.66
C THR A 470 14.00 -5.44 7.06
N GLU A 471 15.19 -4.85 7.18
CA GLU A 471 15.87 -4.63 8.46
C GLU A 471 16.48 -3.24 8.48
N PHE A 472 16.14 -2.45 9.51
CA PHE A 472 16.76 -1.15 9.73
C PHE A 472 18.25 -1.34 10.02
N VAL A 473 19.10 -0.61 9.31
CA VAL A 473 20.56 -0.68 9.45
C VAL A 473 21.07 0.50 10.25
N GLU A 474 20.81 1.71 9.77
CA GLU A 474 21.31 2.92 10.38
C GLU A 474 20.54 4.16 9.93
N PHE A 475 20.80 5.24 10.64
CA PHE A 475 20.32 6.57 10.36
C PHE A 475 21.49 7.47 10.00
N CYS A 476 21.35 8.27 8.94
CA CYS A 476 22.34 9.24 8.50
C CYS A 476 21.69 10.60 8.22
N PHE A 477 22.48 11.67 8.26
CA PHE A 477 21.97 12.99 7.88
C PHE A 477 22.02 13.15 6.37
N LEU A 478 20.94 13.64 5.77
CA LEU A 478 20.93 14.21 4.42
C LEU A 478 20.73 15.73 4.56
N TYR A 479 20.90 16.50 3.48
CA TYR A 479 20.93 17.97 3.58
C TYR A 479 19.70 18.59 4.29
N GLU A 480 18.53 18.48 3.64
CA GLU A 480 17.23 19.01 4.12
C GLU A 480 16.35 17.91 4.73
N ALA A 481 16.88 16.70 4.86
CA ALA A 481 16.13 15.52 5.25
C ALA A 481 17.03 14.57 6.02
N GLN A 482 16.45 13.52 6.58
CA GLN A 482 17.20 12.44 7.20
C GLN A 482 17.26 11.27 6.22
N GLY A 483 18.34 10.50 6.29
CA GLY A 483 18.52 9.28 5.52
C GLY A 483 18.34 8.08 6.43
N VAL A 484 17.56 7.10 6.00
CA VAL A 484 17.34 5.87 6.74
C VAL A 484 17.72 4.70 5.86
N SER A 485 18.68 3.91 6.32
CA SER A 485 19.14 2.76 5.56
C SER A 485 18.43 1.48 5.99
N TYR A 486 18.02 0.70 5.00
CA TYR A 486 17.44 -0.63 5.21
C TYR A 486 18.17 -1.67 4.38
N LEU A 487 18.39 -2.84 4.98
CA LEU A 487 18.71 -4.06 4.25
C LEU A 487 17.39 -4.68 3.76
N VAL A 488 17.35 -5.06 2.49
CA VAL A 488 16.16 -5.61 1.82
C VAL A 488 16.50 -6.97 1.23
N GLU A 489 15.86 -8.02 1.74
CA GLU A 489 15.90 -9.37 1.18
C GLU A 489 14.71 -9.56 0.23
N LYS A 490 14.97 -10.17 -0.94
CA LYS A 490 14.00 -10.24 -2.03
C LYS A 490 14.06 -11.59 -2.73
N SER A 491 12.93 -11.99 -3.31
CA SER A 491 12.81 -13.18 -4.15
C SER A 491 12.01 -12.87 -5.41
N ARG A 492 12.30 -13.58 -6.49
CA ARG A 492 11.55 -13.52 -7.75
C ARG A 492 10.84 -14.82 -8.01
N TYR A 493 9.60 -14.74 -8.48
CA TYR A 493 8.82 -15.91 -8.87
C TYR A 493 9.10 -16.25 -10.33
N GLU A 494 9.72 -17.41 -10.56
CA GLU A 494 10.06 -17.91 -11.89
C GLU A 494 9.83 -19.42 -11.99
N ASN A 495 9.28 -19.89 -13.11
CA ASN A 495 9.01 -21.29 -13.42
C ASN A 495 8.22 -22.01 -12.32
N GLY A 496 7.27 -21.30 -11.70
CA GLY A 496 6.42 -21.86 -10.63
C GLY A 496 7.10 -21.95 -9.26
N ALA A 497 8.24 -21.29 -9.05
CA ALA A 497 8.96 -21.32 -7.78
C ALA A 497 9.60 -19.96 -7.43
N TRP A 498 9.74 -19.71 -6.13
CA TRP A 498 10.46 -18.55 -5.62
C TRP A 498 11.98 -18.79 -5.65
N THR A 499 12.71 -17.84 -6.23
CA THR A 499 14.18 -17.82 -6.24
C THR A 499 14.68 -16.58 -5.52
N SER A 500 15.51 -16.76 -4.49
CA SER A 500 16.10 -15.63 -3.74
C SER A 500 17.07 -14.84 -4.61
N LEU A 501 17.00 -13.52 -4.49
CA LEU A 501 17.93 -12.57 -5.11
C LEU A 501 18.97 -12.12 -4.10
N GLU A 502 20.04 -11.49 -4.60
CA GLU A 502 21.03 -10.87 -3.72
C GLU A 502 20.39 -9.75 -2.89
N PRO A 503 20.62 -9.72 -1.57
CA PRO A 503 20.12 -8.63 -0.72
C PRO A 503 20.66 -7.29 -1.18
N THR A 504 19.87 -6.24 -0.99
CA THR A 504 20.25 -4.87 -1.36
C THR A 504 20.12 -3.98 -0.15
N GLN A 505 21.09 -3.11 0.07
CA GLN A 505 20.97 -2.04 1.04
C GLN A 505 20.49 -0.78 0.31
N VAL A 506 19.42 -0.19 0.80
CA VAL A 506 18.82 1.03 0.25
C VAL A 506 18.92 2.16 1.26
N LEU A 507 18.94 3.39 0.77
CA LEU A 507 18.89 4.60 1.59
C LEU A 507 17.66 5.40 1.23
N LEU A 508 16.69 5.48 2.13
CA LEU A 508 15.46 6.24 1.93
C LEU A 508 15.57 7.62 2.57
N ARG A 509 14.90 8.60 1.95
CA ARG A 509 14.79 9.95 2.49
C ARG A 509 13.58 10.07 3.40
N LEU A 510 13.82 10.41 4.67
CA LEU A 510 12.86 10.73 5.71
C LEU A 510 12.71 12.25 5.85
N GLN A 511 11.49 12.74 5.71
CA GLN A 511 11.13 14.15 5.79
C GLN A 511 10.89 14.58 7.25
N MET A 512 10.81 15.89 7.48
CA MET A 512 10.56 16.46 8.81
C MET A 512 9.21 16.07 9.41
N ASP A 513 8.22 15.75 8.56
CA ASP A 513 6.91 15.27 9.00
C ASP A 513 6.87 13.75 9.19
N GLU A 514 8.03 13.09 9.22
CA GLU A 514 8.18 11.63 9.33
C GLU A 514 7.64 10.82 8.15
N SER A 515 7.35 11.46 7.01
CA SER A 515 7.05 10.74 5.76
C SER A 515 8.33 10.35 5.02
N PHE A 516 8.30 9.22 4.32
CA PHE A 516 9.36 8.84 3.38
C PHE A 516 9.00 9.27 1.96
N SER A 517 9.97 9.80 1.23
CA SER A 517 9.70 10.37 -0.11
C SER A 517 10.35 9.64 -1.28
N THR A 518 11.57 9.11 -1.13
CA THR A 518 12.30 8.47 -2.24
C THR A 518 13.45 7.58 -1.76
N VAL A 519 13.86 6.62 -2.59
CA VAL A 519 15.14 5.90 -2.46
C VAL A 519 16.24 6.76 -3.06
N SER A 520 17.12 7.29 -2.22
CA SER A 520 18.21 8.18 -2.61
C SER A 520 19.46 7.44 -3.10
N ALA A 521 19.63 6.18 -2.71
CA ALA A 521 20.74 5.33 -3.16
C ALA A 521 20.43 3.85 -2.93
N GLU A 522 21.10 2.98 -3.70
CA GLU A 522 21.10 1.54 -3.47
C GLU A 522 22.49 0.92 -3.70
N GLY A 523 22.74 -0.25 -3.13
CA GLY A 523 23.98 -0.97 -3.33
C GLY A 523 24.00 -2.34 -2.67
N ALA A 524 25.03 -3.13 -3.00
CA ALA A 524 25.27 -4.39 -2.32
C ALA A 524 25.64 -4.13 -0.85
N PRO A 525 25.14 -4.93 0.10
CA PRO A 525 25.53 -4.81 1.51
C PRO A 525 27.00 -5.22 1.71
N SER A 526 27.74 -4.38 2.43
CA SER A 526 29.17 -4.50 2.70
C SER A 526 29.54 -3.63 3.90
N GLU A 527 30.71 -3.85 4.49
CA GLU A 527 31.20 -3.03 5.61
C GLU A 527 31.31 -1.52 5.26
N ASN A 528 31.39 -1.16 3.98
CA ASN A 528 31.51 0.23 3.50
C ASN A 528 30.25 0.74 2.78
N SER A 529 29.12 0.03 2.87
CA SER A 529 27.91 0.37 2.10
C SER A 529 27.33 1.73 2.49
N SER A 530 27.42 2.11 3.76
CA SER A 530 27.04 3.44 4.26
C SER A 530 27.70 4.57 3.48
N ASN A 531 29.04 4.52 3.35
CA ASN A 531 29.80 5.55 2.64
C ASN A 531 29.52 5.54 1.12
N ALA A 532 29.29 4.36 0.54
CA ALA A 532 28.94 4.24 -0.88
C ALA A 532 27.54 4.80 -1.17
N LEU A 533 26.57 4.53 -0.30
CA LEU A 533 25.19 5.03 -0.40
C LEU A 533 25.15 6.54 -0.17
N LEU A 534 25.86 7.04 0.84
CA LEU A 534 26.03 8.49 1.05
C LEU A 534 26.71 9.16 -0.14
N GLY A 535 27.72 8.51 -0.72
CA GLY A 535 28.38 8.95 -1.94
C GLY A 535 27.38 9.17 -3.08
N GLN A 536 26.52 8.18 -3.35
CA GLN A 536 25.45 8.29 -4.35
C GLN A 536 24.44 9.39 -3.99
N ALA A 537 23.99 9.45 -2.73
CA ALA A 537 23.01 10.43 -2.27
C ALA A 537 23.51 11.89 -2.39
N TYR A 538 24.82 12.12 -2.28
CA TYR A 538 25.46 13.43 -2.49
C TYR A 538 26.08 13.61 -3.88
N GLN A 539 25.88 12.66 -4.80
CA GLN A 539 26.45 12.66 -6.15
C GLN A 539 27.99 12.75 -6.17
N LEU A 540 28.65 12.21 -5.14
CA LEU A 540 30.10 12.11 -5.07
C LEU A 540 30.59 10.99 -6.00
N VAL A 541 31.69 11.24 -6.71
CA VAL A 541 32.41 10.19 -7.49
C VAL A 541 32.90 9.08 -6.57
N ASP A 542 33.37 9.42 -5.36
CA ASP A 542 33.74 8.48 -4.31
C ASP A 542 33.52 9.12 -2.92
N GLY A 543 32.71 8.49 -2.07
CA GLY A 543 32.41 8.96 -0.71
C GLY A 543 33.63 8.97 0.23
N GLU A 544 34.68 8.19 -0.07
CA GLU A 544 35.95 8.23 0.66
C GLU A 544 36.80 9.45 0.28
N VAL A 545 36.53 10.06 -0.88
CA VAL A 545 37.26 11.21 -1.44
C VAL A 545 36.39 12.46 -1.33
N ALA A 546 36.12 12.85 -0.09
CA ALA A 546 35.29 14.01 0.22
C ALA A 546 35.85 14.82 1.41
N PHE A 547 35.50 16.10 1.42
CA PHE A 547 35.75 17.02 2.50
C PHE A 547 34.51 17.18 3.38
N TRP A 548 34.74 17.16 4.69
CA TRP A 548 33.77 17.46 5.71
C TRP A 548 34.23 18.69 6.47
N ARG A 549 33.35 19.68 6.60
CA ARG A 549 33.62 20.84 7.45
C ARG A 549 33.08 20.57 8.85
N LEU A 550 33.91 20.77 9.86
CA LEU A 550 33.53 20.50 11.25
C LEU A 550 32.29 21.32 11.65
N GLY A 551 31.27 20.62 12.14
CA GLY A 551 29.98 21.22 12.50
C GLY A 551 28.98 21.37 11.35
N TYR A 552 29.30 20.88 10.15
CA TYR A 552 28.39 20.86 9.00
C TYR A 552 28.10 19.42 8.56
N PRO A 553 26.83 19.10 8.23
CA PRO A 553 26.42 17.71 7.98
C PRO A 553 26.59 17.26 6.52
N ILE A 554 27.09 18.12 5.63
CA ILE A 554 27.13 17.86 4.18
C ILE A 554 28.59 17.83 3.73
N PRO A 555 29.03 16.77 3.04
CA PRO A 555 30.35 16.74 2.43
C PRO A 555 30.38 17.50 1.09
N ALA A 556 31.59 17.80 0.62
CA ALA A 556 31.82 18.18 -0.78
C ALA A 556 33.02 17.41 -1.33
N GLY A 557 32.91 16.95 -2.57
CA GLY A 557 33.95 16.18 -3.24
C GLY A 557 33.74 16.22 -4.75
N PRO A 558 34.64 15.61 -5.52
CA PRO A 558 34.45 15.54 -6.96
C PRO A 558 33.13 14.85 -7.34
N GLY A 559 32.48 15.35 -8.39
CA GLY A 559 31.14 14.94 -8.85
C GLY A 559 30.00 15.66 -8.15
N ALA A 560 30.17 16.07 -6.89
CA ALA A 560 29.08 16.66 -6.15
C ALA A 560 28.58 17.96 -6.79
N SER A 561 27.26 18.10 -6.70
CA SER A 561 26.46 19.25 -7.10
C SER A 561 26.32 20.19 -5.91
N GLY A 562 27.24 21.13 -5.77
CA GLY A 562 27.24 22.04 -4.62
C GLY A 562 28.47 21.99 -3.72
N ILE A 563 28.93 23.13 -3.20
CA ILE A 563 29.82 23.20 -2.02
C ILE A 563 29.02 23.73 -0.82
N ARG A 564 28.06 22.93 -0.35
CA ARG A 564 27.00 23.40 0.55
C ARG A 564 27.44 23.73 1.98
N PHE A 565 28.63 23.31 2.42
CA PHE A 565 29.17 23.70 3.72
C PHE A 565 29.78 25.11 3.73
N MET A 566 29.88 25.77 2.57
CA MET A 566 30.36 27.15 2.46
C MET A 566 29.16 28.10 2.51
N ILE A 567 29.02 28.82 3.63
CA ILE A 567 27.91 29.77 3.85
C ILE A 567 28.11 31.06 3.02
N ASP A 568 29.37 31.46 2.81
CA ASP A 568 29.69 32.68 2.07
C ASP A 568 29.87 32.40 0.58
N LEU A 569 29.51 33.37 -0.27
CA LEU A 569 29.83 33.34 -1.69
C LEU A 569 31.37 33.45 -1.89
N PRO A 570 31.93 32.81 -2.95
CA PRO A 570 33.35 32.97 -3.26
C PRO A 570 33.65 34.42 -3.57
N TYR A 571 34.79 34.93 -3.09
CA TYR A 571 35.23 36.29 -3.45
C TYR A 571 35.76 36.34 -4.88
N GLY A 572 36.13 35.19 -5.46
CA GLY A 572 36.67 35.06 -6.81
C GLY A 572 35.94 33.99 -7.61
N ARG A 573 35.52 34.34 -8.83
CA ARG A 573 35.06 33.41 -9.87
C ARG A 573 35.87 33.70 -11.13
N ILE A 574 36.75 32.79 -11.49
CA ILE A 574 37.72 32.96 -12.57
C ILE A 574 37.41 31.93 -13.67
N PRO A 575 37.07 32.35 -14.90
CA PRO A 575 36.89 31.41 -16.00
C PRO A 575 38.22 30.74 -16.37
N LEU A 576 38.17 29.44 -16.66
CA LEU A 576 39.30 28.65 -17.13
C LEU A 576 39.16 28.42 -18.64
N GLU A 577 39.58 29.42 -19.42
CA GLU A 577 39.43 29.45 -20.88
C GLU A 577 40.26 28.38 -21.61
N ASP A 578 41.26 27.81 -20.93
CA ASP A 578 42.11 26.74 -21.43
C ASP A 578 41.44 25.36 -21.39
N ARG A 579 40.26 25.24 -20.77
CA ARG A 579 39.54 23.98 -20.61
C ARG A 579 38.33 23.89 -21.52
N THR A 580 38.21 22.76 -22.22
CA THR A 580 37.06 22.44 -23.05
C THR A 580 35.85 22.10 -22.17
N PRO A 581 34.69 22.77 -22.36
CA PRO A 581 33.45 22.40 -21.68
C PRO A 581 33.04 20.96 -21.90
N SER A 582 32.36 20.37 -20.91
CA SER A 582 31.78 19.02 -20.99
C SER A 582 30.59 18.94 -21.96
N SER A 583 29.88 20.05 -22.17
CA SER A 583 28.65 20.14 -22.95
C SER A 583 28.41 21.58 -23.42
N GLU A 584 27.59 21.74 -24.47
CA GLU A 584 27.15 23.06 -24.93
C GLU A 584 26.39 23.80 -23.82
N GLY A 585 26.70 25.07 -23.58
CA GLY A 585 26.11 25.88 -22.49
C GLY A 585 26.80 25.76 -21.13
N TYR A 586 27.92 25.03 -21.03
CA TYR A 586 28.72 24.92 -19.80
C TYR A 586 30.10 25.57 -19.97
N ALA A 587 30.71 26.00 -18.87
CA ALA A 587 32.09 26.50 -18.84
C ALA A 587 32.79 26.13 -17.52
N TRP A 588 34.12 26.09 -17.57
CA TRP A 588 34.95 25.79 -16.40
C TRP A 588 35.28 27.06 -15.62
N TYR A 589 35.12 26.99 -14.30
CA TYR A 589 35.46 28.07 -13.40
C TYR A 589 36.31 27.59 -12.23
N ARG A 590 37.23 28.44 -11.80
CA ARG A 590 37.83 28.38 -10.46
C ARG A 590 37.06 29.30 -9.52
N LEU A 591 36.58 28.74 -8.43
CA LEU A 591 35.93 29.44 -7.33
C LEU A 591 36.93 29.58 -6.17
N GLU A 592 37.01 30.77 -5.59
CA GLU A 592 38.00 31.09 -4.54
C GLU A 592 37.33 31.63 -3.27
N TRP A 593 37.68 31.03 -2.14
CA TRP A 593 37.41 31.48 -0.79
C TRP A 593 38.72 31.60 -0.02
N SER A 594 38.67 32.19 1.19
CA SER A 594 39.84 32.22 2.07
C SER A 594 40.23 30.78 2.42
N ASP A 595 41.44 30.41 2.00
CA ASP A 595 42.10 29.12 2.25
C ASP A 595 41.39 27.89 1.64
N PHE A 596 40.50 28.11 0.67
CA PHE A 596 39.76 27.05 -0.03
C PHE A 596 39.50 27.41 -1.50
N PHE A 597 39.70 26.45 -2.39
CA PHE A 597 39.56 26.61 -3.83
C PHE A 597 38.78 25.43 -4.41
N ALA A 598 38.00 25.70 -5.45
CA ALA A 598 37.29 24.66 -6.20
C ALA A 598 37.40 24.91 -7.71
N VAL A 599 37.48 23.83 -8.48
CA VAL A 599 37.32 23.86 -9.93
C VAL A 599 36.04 23.12 -10.30
N CYS A 600 35.15 23.81 -11.02
CA CYS A 600 33.80 23.32 -11.33
C CYS A 600 33.48 23.54 -12.81
N SER A 601 32.70 22.61 -13.38
CA SER A 601 31.97 22.82 -14.64
C SER A 601 30.59 23.37 -14.31
N MET A 602 30.20 24.51 -14.87
CA MET A 602 28.98 25.24 -14.49
C MET A 602 28.19 25.70 -15.73
N SER A 603 26.86 25.71 -15.66
CA SER A 603 26.00 26.31 -16.70
C SER A 603 26.30 27.80 -16.86
N GLU A 604 26.42 28.27 -18.10
CA GLU A 604 26.64 29.68 -18.43
C GLU A 604 25.35 30.50 -18.28
N THR A 605 24.18 29.88 -18.47
CA THR A 605 22.88 30.55 -18.54
C THR A 605 22.09 30.46 -17.25
N ASP A 606 22.18 29.34 -16.55
CA ASP A 606 21.24 28.97 -15.47
C ASP A 606 21.87 29.01 -14.07
N PHE A 607 23.19 29.25 -13.98
CA PHE A 607 23.84 29.43 -12.70
C PHE A 607 23.60 30.85 -12.16
N HIS A 608 22.71 30.99 -11.18
CA HIS A 608 22.38 32.24 -10.52
C HIS A 608 22.95 32.32 -9.10
N SER A 609 23.17 31.19 -8.43
CA SER A 609 23.73 31.09 -7.08
C SER A 609 24.40 29.74 -6.80
N LEU A 610 25.22 29.64 -5.73
CA LEU A 610 25.80 28.36 -5.28
C LEU A 610 24.77 27.31 -4.85
N ASP A 611 23.53 27.75 -4.60
CA ASP A 611 22.40 26.90 -4.22
C ASP A 611 21.73 26.23 -5.45
N ASP A 612 22.08 26.65 -6.68
CA ASP A 612 21.60 26.06 -7.93
C ASP A 612 22.35 24.76 -8.24
N VAL A 613 22.11 23.77 -7.41
CA VAL A 613 22.82 22.49 -7.35
C VAL A 613 22.73 21.69 -8.65
N ASP A 614 21.65 21.84 -9.42
CA ASP A 614 21.47 21.10 -10.68
C ASP A 614 22.29 21.67 -11.85
N THR A 615 23.05 22.75 -11.63
CA THR A 615 23.70 23.52 -12.70
C THR A 615 25.23 23.53 -12.64
N TYR A 616 25.87 22.80 -11.70
CA TYR A 616 27.32 22.64 -11.69
C TYR A 616 27.83 21.35 -11.02
N SER A 617 28.98 20.86 -11.50
CA SER A 617 29.69 19.69 -10.96
C SER A 617 31.12 20.06 -10.56
N ILE A 618 31.57 19.56 -9.41
CA ILE A 618 32.94 19.75 -8.90
C ILE A 618 33.91 18.76 -9.55
N GLU A 619 35.09 19.21 -9.97
CA GLU A 619 36.18 18.36 -10.45
C GLU A 619 37.31 18.25 -9.41
N SER A 620 37.69 19.37 -8.80
CA SER A 620 38.72 19.39 -7.76
C SER A 620 38.44 20.42 -6.68
N LEU A 621 38.94 20.12 -5.47
CA LEU A 621 38.85 20.97 -4.28
C LEU A 621 40.22 20.99 -3.61
N SER A 622 40.69 22.16 -3.17
CA SER A 622 41.94 22.28 -2.42
C SER A 622 41.73 23.17 -1.19
N THR A 623 42.31 22.80 -0.06
CA THR A 623 42.18 23.58 1.16
C THR A 623 43.43 23.61 2.02
N THR A 624 43.57 24.71 2.76
CA THR A 624 44.50 24.90 3.88
C THR A 624 43.76 25.27 5.16
N ARG A 625 42.43 25.09 5.19
CA ARG A 625 41.58 25.39 6.34
C ARG A 625 41.68 24.30 7.42
N ALA A 626 41.83 24.73 8.67
CA ALA A 626 41.86 23.83 9.82
C ALA A 626 40.48 23.28 10.22
N ASP A 627 39.38 23.87 9.73
CA ASP A 627 38.01 23.40 10.01
C ASP A 627 37.49 22.38 8.98
N ILE A 628 38.35 21.91 8.06
CA ILE A 628 38.00 20.90 7.05
C ILE A 628 38.87 19.66 7.25
N VAL A 629 38.22 18.49 7.18
CA VAL A 629 38.84 17.16 7.30
C VAL A 629 38.38 16.25 6.16
N THR A 630 39.14 15.21 5.86
CA THR A 630 38.70 14.13 4.95
C THR A 630 37.68 13.22 5.64
N THR A 631 37.03 12.33 4.87
CA THR A 631 36.15 11.28 5.41
C THR A 631 36.81 10.43 6.51
N ARG A 632 38.14 10.24 6.45
CA ARG A 632 38.91 9.50 7.47
C ARG A 632 39.48 10.39 8.59
N GLY A 633 39.01 11.63 8.70
CA GLY A 633 39.36 12.54 9.80
C GLY A 633 40.73 13.21 9.67
N ILE A 634 41.41 13.13 8.52
CA ILE A 634 42.68 13.81 8.31
C ILE A 634 42.41 15.29 7.97
N GLY A 635 42.97 16.19 8.76
CA GLY A 635 42.90 17.64 8.55
C GLY A 635 44.25 18.31 8.45
N ILE A 636 44.25 19.62 8.24
CA ILE A 636 45.47 20.44 8.25
C ILE A 636 46.15 20.36 9.62
N GLY A 637 47.46 20.12 9.62
CA GLY A 637 48.28 19.90 10.81
C GLY A 637 48.40 18.44 11.25
N SER A 638 47.66 17.50 10.64
CA SER A 638 47.84 16.06 10.91
C SER A 638 49.25 15.63 10.51
N THR A 639 49.84 14.71 11.28
CA THR A 639 51.17 14.17 11.01
C THR A 639 51.14 13.13 9.90
N ARG A 640 52.26 12.91 9.23
CA ARG A 640 52.39 11.83 8.23
C ARG A 640 51.97 10.46 8.78
N ALA A 641 52.37 10.16 10.03
CA ALA A 641 52.01 8.90 10.68
C ALA A 641 50.49 8.74 10.88
N GLU A 642 49.75 9.84 11.12
CA GLU A 642 48.28 9.80 11.21
C GLU A 642 47.65 9.53 9.84
N VAL A 643 48.19 10.12 8.76
CA VAL A 643 47.74 9.82 7.39
C VAL A 643 47.98 8.36 7.03
N GLU A 644 49.18 7.84 7.31
CA GLU A 644 49.53 6.43 7.08
C GLU A 644 48.63 5.49 7.90
N ALA A 645 48.31 5.84 9.15
CA ALA A 645 47.40 5.06 9.98
C ALA A 645 45.96 5.05 9.43
N ALA A 646 45.49 6.16 8.85
CA ALA A 646 44.14 6.28 8.31
C ALA A 646 43.97 5.58 6.94
N TYR A 647 44.99 5.61 6.09
CA TYR A 647 44.90 5.10 4.71
C TYR A 647 45.63 3.78 4.47
N GLY A 648 46.57 3.39 5.34
CA GLY A 648 47.25 2.10 5.31
C GLY A 648 47.94 1.80 3.98
N ASP A 649 47.86 0.54 3.55
CA ASP A 649 48.51 0.04 2.33
C ASP A 649 47.95 0.62 1.02
N GLN A 650 46.89 1.43 1.07
CA GLN A 650 46.28 2.08 -0.08
C GLN A 650 46.88 3.46 -0.39
N LEU A 651 47.86 3.90 0.40
CA LEU A 651 48.54 5.18 0.26
C LEU A 651 49.80 5.03 -0.61
N TYR A 652 50.01 5.97 -1.52
CA TYR A 652 51.10 5.94 -2.50
C TYR A 652 52.05 7.12 -2.29
N ASP A 653 53.35 6.80 -2.24
CA ASP A 653 54.47 7.75 -2.22
C ASP A 653 55.19 7.75 -3.59
N THR A 654 54.38 7.77 -4.65
CA THR A 654 54.85 7.88 -6.03
C THR A 654 54.25 9.14 -6.63
N PRO A 655 54.85 9.71 -7.69
CA PRO A 655 54.20 10.79 -8.42
C PRO A 655 52.77 10.42 -8.81
N TYR A 656 51.79 11.23 -8.42
CA TYR A 656 50.41 11.09 -8.85
C TYR A 656 50.32 11.49 -10.33
N TRP A 657 50.15 10.49 -11.21
CA TRP A 657 50.03 10.61 -12.67
C TRP A 657 51.21 11.32 -13.38
N ASP A 658 52.18 10.54 -13.86
CA ASP A 658 53.36 11.03 -14.61
C ASP A 658 53.09 10.98 -16.13
N ASN A 659 52.30 11.91 -16.68
CA ASN A 659 52.21 12.05 -18.15
C ASN A 659 53.43 12.82 -18.66
N ALA A 660 54.51 12.09 -18.91
CA ALA A 660 55.63 12.55 -19.72
C ALA A 660 55.18 12.75 -21.19
N GLY A 661 54.39 13.78 -21.47
CA GLY A 661 53.95 14.07 -22.84
C GLY A 661 52.95 15.20 -23.05
N ASP A 662 52.04 15.49 -22.10
CA ASP A 662 51.01 16.52 -22.29
C ASP A 662 51.19 17.68 -21.32
N ASP A 663 51.43 18.86 -21.89
CA ASP A 663 51.74 20.15 -21.24
C ASP A 663 50.53 20.78 -20.51
N ILE A 664 49.50 19.99 -20.16
CA ILE A 664 48.15 20.50 -19.83
C ILE A 664 47.80 20.40 -18.34
N THR A 665 48.62 19.78 -17.47
CA THR A 665 48.31 19.72 -16.02
C THR A 665 49.53 19.89 -15.12
N ASN A 666 50.38 20.86 -15.40
CA ASN A 666 51.49 21.24 -14.51
C ASN A 666 50.98 22.05 -13.28
N ILE A 667 49.97 21.51 -12.57
CA ILE A 667 49.45 22.05 -11.30
C ILE A 667 50.20 21.41 -10.11
N TYR A 668 50.81 20.25 -10.30
CA TYR A 668 51.50 19.50 -9.25
C TYR A 668 53.00 19.48 -9.55
N ASP A 669 53.78 20.27 -8.81
CA ASP A 669 55.22 20.28 -8.99
C ASP A 669 55.77 18.92 -8.53
N LYS A 670 56.63 18.33 -9.37
CA LYS A 670 57.31 17.04 -9.12
C LYS A 670 58.25 17.09 -7.91
N THR A 671 58.34 18.24 -7.23
CA THR A 671 59.19 18.53 -6.09
C THR A 671 58.45 18.70 -4.76
N ASP A 672 57.12 18.67 -4.75
CA ASP A 672 56.33 18.78 -3.52
C ASP A 672 56.35 17.47 -2.73
N ASP A 673 56.48 17.56 -1.41
CA ASP A 673 56.40 16.43 -0.49
C ASP A 673 54.93 16.07 -0.22
N TYR A 674 54.43 15.00 -0.84
CA TYR A 674 53.04 14.57 -0.68
C TYR A 674 52.86 13.05 -0.71
N LEU A 675 51.74 12.60 -0.14
CA LEU A 675 51.20 11.24 -0.29
C LEU A 675 49.84 11.31 -0.96
N TRP A 676 49.44 10.27 -1.69
CA TRP A 676 48.11 10.24 -2.31
C TRP A 676 47.38 8.92 -2.14
N TYR A 677 46.05 9.01 -2.12
CA TYR A 677 45.13 7.89 -2.03
C TYR A 677 44.16 7.92 -3.21
N CYS A 678 43.92 6.77 -3.83
CA CYS A 678 42.84 6.53 -4.77
C CYS A 678 42.34 5.10 -4.56
N ARG A 679 41.03 4.87 -4.68
CA ARG A 679 40.45 3.53 -4.60
C ARG A 679 41.06 2.58 -5.65
N ARG A 680 41.42 3.12 -6.82
CA ARG A 680 42.13 2.39 -7.86
C ARG A 680 43.61 2.66 -7.79
N SER A 681 44.42 1.61 -7.80
CA SER A 681 45.89 1.72 -7.71
C SER A 681 46.55 2.39 -8.91
N ASP A 682 45.81 2.57 -10.02
CA ASP A 682 46.27 3.27 -11.21
C ASP A 682 45.94 4.78 -11.18
N GLY A 683 45.34 5.28 -10.09
CA GLY A 683 45.01 6.70 -9.90
C GLY A 683 43.85 7.19 -10.76
N TRP A 684 43.10 6.30 -11.40
CA TRP A 684 41.89 6.67 -12.16
C TRP A 684 40.70 6.94 -11.22
N GLY A 685 39.91 7.97 -11.51
CA GLY A 685 38.78 8.40 -10.69
C GLY A 685 39.17 9.42 -9.62
N ALA A 686 38.41 9.46 -8.51
CA ALA A 686 38.63 10.40 -7.43
C ALA A 686 39.86 10.01 -6.57
N ALA A 687 40.69 10.99 -6.22
CA ALA A 687 41.87 10.84 -5.39
C ALA A 687 42.04 11.98 -4.38
N ILE A 688 42.75 11.70 -3.29
CA ILE A 688 43.17 12.66 -2.26
C ILE A 688 44.69 12.80 -2.30
N LEU A 689 45.19 14.03 -2.29
CA LEU A 689 46.61 14.35 -2.16
C LEU A 689 46.84 15.11 -0.85
N PHE A 690 47.78 14.64 -0.04
CA PHE A 690 48.18 15.23 1.24
C PHE A 690 49.58 15.84 1.11
N TYR A 691 49.67 17.17 1.11
CA TYR A 691 50.95 17.88 1.03
C TYR A 691 51.50 18.15 2.43
N PHE A 692 52.81 17.99 2.63
CA PHE A 692 53.46 18.12 3.92
C PHE A 692 54.43 19.30 3.97
N THR A 693 54.47 19.98 5.13
CA THR A 693 55.53 20.90 5.53
C THR A 693 55.94 20.56 6.94
N ASP A 694 57.23 20.32 7.18
CA ASP A 694 57.77 19.94 8.50
C ASP A 694 57.02 18.74 9.15
N ASP A 695 56.70 17.71 8.36
CA ASP A 695 55.99 16.48 8.76
C ASP A 695 54.50 16.65 9.14
N ALA A 696 53.94 17.83 8.89
CA ALA A 696 52.52 18.13 9.09
C ALA A 696 51.82 18.43 7.77
N VAL A 697 50.58 17.97 7.62
CA VAL A 697 49.73 18.24 6.44
C VAL A 697 49.50 19.75 6.33
N SER A 698 50.02 20.36 5.27
CA SER A 698 49.92 21.80 5.01
C SER A 698 48.83 22.14 4.00
N CYS A 699 48.45 21.20 3.14
CA CYS A 699 47.36 21.34 2.18
C CYS A 699 46.77 19.96 1.84
N ILE A 700 45.48 19.91 1.54
CA ILE A 700 44.82 18.72 1.02
C ILE A 700 44.12 19.09 -0.28
N THR A 701 44.25 18.23 -1.30
CA THR A 701 43.55 18.36 -2.58
C THR A 701 42.76 17.11 -2.87
N LEU A 702 41.49 17.27 -3.22
CA LEU A 702 40.64 16.27 -3.85
C LEU A 702 40.61 16.53 -5.34
N ILE A 703 40.77 15.50 -6.16
CA ILE A 703 40.71 15.63 -7.62
C ILE A 703 40.06 14.40 -8.22
N ASN A 704 39.27 14.58 -9.28
CA ASN A 704 38.80 13.49 -10.12
C ASN A 704 39.53 13.46 -11.46
N HIS A 705 40.11 12.30 -11.77
CA HIS A 705 40.72 12.05 -13.06
C HIS A 705 39.80 11.23 -13.96
N ASN A 706 39.27 11.88 -15.01
CA ASN A 706 38.37 11.31 -16.02
C ASN A 706 39.06 11.17 -17.38
N ALA A 707 38.50 10.30 -18.24
CA ALA A 707 39.09 9.92 -19.53
C ALA A 707 38.75 10.90 -20.65
#